data_AF-A0A946GAE0-F1
#
_entry.id   AF-A0A946GAE0-F1
#
_cell.length_a   1.000
_cell.length_b   1.000
_cell.length_c   1.000
_cell.angle_alpha   90.00
_cell.angle_beta   90.00
_cell.angle_gamma   90.00
#
_symmetry.space_group_name_H-M   'P 1'
#
loop_
_entity.id
_entity.type
_entity.pdbx_description
1 polymer ?
#
loop_
_entity_poly.entity_id
_entity_poly.type
_entity_poly.pdbx_seq_one_letter_code
_entity_poly.pdbx_strand_id
1 'polypeptide(L)'
;KEHGEEWAGLLVGMENVEVEIEILVWRFEEEEIGEDEGEIALLRLLKNQIALQNKMDRMEIKFFPEAADEIEEELEWRLKNPEVALRERFEETLRDFDFVDEEDEEEEMEAEEISGPVYTPAPSGGTGKKDELHGITFNFKKEVLPMLETYCFDCHDSATAKGDIDLESALAQKPLVRNRLLWENVAERVKMGDMPPKKKSQPADSDRLKLRAWLAAEINGFDYAKVRNPGYVSARRLTREEYNRTIRDLVGLDLRPADEFPMDFSGTSGFSNSANTLFLQTAHLDRYFTSAEGVIDEVRADEKAWKKMVGNSRDAATAITGMMRRAYRRPPTHAEIKEIIARYEAELENKKPQDEALANAFKAILVSPNFLLRVENSVATAKDQEVSDFDLATRLSYFLWASTPDDELLDAAAAGKLSDSADREAQVERMLADPRSLSLGEIFAAEWLSTDDVGPRIRKDPIDNPWCTESLMAAMRAETAHFFHSLVMDNAPVVRLINADYTFLNAELARHYRIRGIEGNKIRRVSLETKQRGGIFGHASVLATTSFPDRTSPVVRGKWILDTLLGTPPPPPPPDVPEIDVEGRGRRAATSLRRKLEVHRESARCAGCHSQMDPLGFALESYAEFGQWRGGIDDRGTLPSGAKFRGPAGLKLALIDERLDDLGAQVIRKMLAYALGRQLEFYDEATVREIAEKLKPTGYRFGDLVLAITASDPFIMKRLPPASVAKSNEE
;
A
#
# COMPACT_ATOMS: atom_id res chain seq x y z
N LYS A 1 52.95 -7.24 -46.84
CA LYS A 1 53.54 -8.33 -47.66
C LYS A 1 55.00 -8.61 -47.28
N GLU A 2 55.83 -7.60 -47.05
CA GLU A 2 57.26 -7.77 -46.67
C GLU A 2 57.47 -8.29 -45.22
N HIS A 3 56.57 -8.01 -44.29
CA HIS A 3 56.63 -8.47 -42.88
C HIS A 3 55.52 -9.46 -42.50
N GLY A 4 54.86 -10.05 -43.50
CA GLY A 4 53.66 -10.88 -43.28
C GLY A 4 53.94 -12.16 -42.52
N GLU A 5 55.11 -12.77 -42.73
CA GLU A 5 55.52 -14.00 -42.02
C GLU A 5 55.82 -13.74 -40.53
N GLU A 6 56.41 -12.59 -40.21
CA GLU A 6 56.72 -12.19 -38.83
C GLU A 6 55.43 -11.88 -38.05
N TRP A 7 54.51 -11.12 -38.65
CA TRP A 7 53.17 -10.86 -38.09
C TRP A 7 52.35 -12.14 -37.90
N ALA A 8 52.33 -13.01 -38.92
CA ALA A 8 51.64 -14.30 -38.82
C ALA A 8 52.24 -15.18 -37.72
N GLY A 9 53.57 -15.16 -37.54
CA GLY A 9 54.24 -15.89 -36.46
C GLY A 9 53.85 -15.41 -35.07
N LEU A 10 53.67 -14.09 -34.87
CA LEU A 10 53.21 -13.53 -33.60
C LEU A 10 51.75 -13.88 -33.31
N LEU A 11 50.87 -13.75 -34.31
CA LEU A 11 49.44 -14.10 -34.19
C LEU A 11 49.26 -15.59 -33.87
N VAL A 12 49.93 -16.48 -34.61
CA VAL A 12 49.91 -17.92 -34.33
C VAL A 12 50.49 -18.21 -32.94
N GLY A 13 51.52 -17.47 -32.53
CA GLY A 13 52.06 -17.58 -31.18
C GLY A 13 51.04 -17.21 -30.10
N MET A 14 50.23 -16.18 -30.35
CA MET A 14 49.21 -15.71 -29.41
C MET A 14 48.04 -16.69 -29.31
N GLU A 15 47.52 -17.16 -30.46
CA GLU A 15 46.49 -18.21 -30.51
C GLU A 15 46.95 -19.50 -29.82
N ASN A 16 48.22 -19.92 -30.00
CA ASN A 16 48.75 -21.10 -29.32
C ASN A 16 48.76 -20.93 -27.80
N VAL A 17 49.10 -19.74 -27.28
CA VAL A 17 49.08 -19.48 -25.84
C VAL A 17 47.65 -19.49 -25.30
N GLU A 18 46.69 -18.95 -26.04
CA GLU A 18 45.27 -19.00 -25.65
C GLU A 18 44.75 -20.44 -25.58
N VAL A 19 45.06 -21.26 -26.59
CA VAL A 19 44.72 -22.70 -26.57
C VAL A 19 45.41 -23.43 -25.40
N GLU A 20 46.67 -23.09 -25.08
CA GLU A 20 47.35 -23.68 -23.91
C GLU A 20 46.69 -23.27 -22.58
N ILE A 21 46.15 -22.05 -22.48
CA ILE A 21 45.38 -21.60 -21.31
C ILE A 21 44.07 -22.38 -21.20
N GLU A 22 43.30 -22.53 -22.29
CA GLU A 22 42.06 -23.31 -22.30
C GLU A 22 42.30 -24.78 -21.91
N ILE A 23 43.38 -25.39 -22.43
CA ILE A 23 43.76 -26.76 -22.05
C ILE A 23 44.14 -26.83 -20.57
N LEU A 24 44.84 -25.83 -20.04
CA LEU A 24 45.22 -25.77 -18.63
C LEU A 24 43.99 -25.68 -17.72
N VAL A 25 43.03 -24.82 -18.08
CA VAL A 25 41.75 -24.65 -17.39
C VAL A 25 40.96 -25.96 -17.38
N TRP A 26 40.81 -26.61 -18.55
CA TRP A 26 40.12 -27.90 -18.64
C TRP A 26 40.77 -28.97 -17.74
N ARG A 27 42.12 -29.04 -17.71
CA ARG A 27 42.84 -29.99 -16.84
C ARG A 27 42.66 -29.70 -15.35
N PHE A 28 42.45 -28.45 -14.98
CA PHE A 28 42.15 -28.05 -13.61
C PHE A 28 40.72 -28.44 -13.22
N GLU A 29 39.73 -28.21 -14.11
CA GLU A 29 38.32 -28.60 -13.89
C GLU A 29 38.13 -30.12 -13.76
N GLU A 30 38.91 -30.92 -14.49
CA GLU A 30 38.91 -32.39 -14.41
C GLU A 30 39.78 -32.93 -13.25
N GLU A 31 40.26 -32.05 -12.36
CA GLU A 31 41.11 -32.39 -11.20
C GLU A 31 42.43 -33.12 -11.57
N GLU A 32 42.94 -32.97 -12.81
CA GLU A 32 44.20 -33.59 -13.25
C GLU A 32 45.46 -32.89 -12.72
N ILE A 33 45.33 -31.62 -12.31
CA ILE A 33 46.40 -30.79 -11.74
C ILE A 33 45.88 -30.06 -10.50
N GLY A 34 46.75 -29.87 -9.50
CA GLY A 34 46.40 -29.12 -8.29
C GLY A 34 46.48 -27.60 -8.47
N GLU A 35 45.85 -26.85 -7.56
CA GLU A 35 45.75 -25.39 -7.56
C GLU A 35 47.12 -24.69 -7.67
N ASP A 36 48.08 -25.05 -6.82
CA ASP A 36 49.44 -24.51 -6.86
C ASP A 36 50.15 -24.76 -8.21
N GLU A 37 49.92 -25.92 -8.82
CA GLU A 37 50.53 -26.29 -10.11
C GLU A 37 49.84 -25.57 -11.28
N GLY A 38 48.52 -25.41 -11.20
CA GLY A 38 47.70 -24.65 -12.15
C GLY A 38 48.06 -23.16 -12.15
N GLU A 39 48.14 -22.53 -10.98
CA GLU A 39 48.51 -21.12 -10.85
C GLU A 39 49.90 -20.84 -11.43
N ILE A 40 50.90 -21.65 -11.08
CA ILE A 40 52.27 -21.49 -11.57
C ILE A 40 52.32 -21.66 -13.11
N ALA A 41 51.54 -22.59 -13.66
CA ALA A 41 51.46 -22.81 -15.10
C ALA A 41 50.75 -21.63 -15.80
N LEU A 42 49.65 -21.13 -15.24
CA LEU A 42 48.89 -20.02 -15.79
C LEU A 42 49.72 -18.73 -15.82
N LEU A 43 50.38 -18.38 -14.71
CA LEU A 43 51.28 -17.22 -14.64
C LEU A 43 52.40 -17.29 -15.68
N ARG A 44 52.90 -18.49 -16.00
CA ARG A 44 53.91 -18.67 -17.06
C ARG A 44 53.32 -18.40 -18.44
N LEU A 45 52.11 -18.88 -18.73
CA LEU A 45 51.42 -18.67 -20.00
C LEU A 45 51.06 -17.20 -20.20
N LEU A 46 50.51 -16.53 -19.19
CA LEU A 46 50.17 -15.10 -19.27
C LEU A 46 51.40 -14.21 -19.45
N LYS A 47 52.52 -14.56 -18.80
CA LYS A 47 53.79 -13.87 -19.03
C LYS A 47 54.28 -14.01 -20.48
N ASN A 48 54.05 -15.17 -21.11
CA ASN A 48 54.35 -15.37 -22.52
C ASN A 48 53.38 -14.59 -23.42
N GLN A 49 52.08 -14.55 -23.08
CA GLN A 49 51.06 -13.78 -23.79
C GLN A 49 51.41 -12.29 -23.81
N ILE A 50 51.70 -11.69 -22.64
CA ILE A 50 52.10 -10.28 -22.53
C ILE A 50 53.38 -9.99 -23.32
N ALA A 51 54.34 -10.93 -23.33
CA ALA A 51 55.57 -10.76 -24.10
C ALA A 51 55.34 -10.80 -25.63
N LEU A 52 54.36 -11.57 -26.11
CA LEU A 52 53.94 -11.59 -27.51
C LEU A 52 53.17 -10.32 -27.86
N GLN A 53 52.22 -9.91 -27.01
CA GLN A 53 51.45 -8.68 -27.17
C GLN A 53 52.39 -7.45 -27.25
N ASN A 54 53.34 -7.32 -26.34
CA ASN A 54 54.33 -6.23 -26.38
C ASN A 54 55.17 -6.22 -27.68
N LYS A 55 55.40 -7.37 -28.33
CA LYS A 55 56.09 -7.42 -29.62
C LYS A 55 55.18 -6.99 -30.77
N MET A 56 53.91 -7.41 -30.71
CA MET A 56 52.89 -7.00 -31.67
C MET A 56 52.68 -5.48 -31.61
N ASP A 57 52.50 -4.92 -30.42
CA ASP A 57 52.30 -3.48 -30.21
C ASP A 57 53.49 -2.65 -30.70
N ARG A 58 54.73 -3.13 -30.47
CA ARG A 58 55.94 -2.49 -31.04
C ARG A 58 55.95 -2.52 -32.56
N MET A 59 55.48 -3.60 -33.17
CA MET A 59 55.34 -3.66 -34.62
C MET A 59 54.21 -2.75 -35.10
N GLU A 60 53.10 -2.70 -34.38
CA GLU A 60 51.95 -1.87 -34.70
C GLU A 60 52.29 -0.39 -34.69
N ILE A 61 52.93 0.10 -33.61
CA ILE A 61 53.46 1.47 -33.51
C ILE A 61 54.41 1.78 -34.67
N LYS A 62 55.27 0.82 -35.05
CA LYS A 62 56.25 1.01 -36.13
C LYS A 62 55.60 1.11 -37.51
N PHE A 63 54.51 0.39 -37.76
CA PHE A 63 53.90 0.29 -39.09
C PHE A 63 52.63 1.13 -39.26
N PHE A 64 51.99 1.54 -38.16
CA PHE A 64 50.73 2.29 -38.13
C PHE A 64 50.85 3.50 -37.19
N PRO A 65 51.53 4.58 -37.61
CA PRO A 65 51.82 5.74 -36.76
C PRO A 65 50.56 6.47 -36.27
N GLU A 66 49.43 6.30 -36.96
CA GLU A 66 48.16 6.94 -36.63
C GLU A 66 47.47 6.31 -35.40
N ALA A 67 47.82 5.07 -35.04
CA ALA A 67 47.33 4.37 -33.85
C ALA A 67 48.38 4.35 -32.71
N ALA A 68 49.55 4.95 -32.93
CA ALA A 68 50.69 4.85 -32.03
C ALA A 68 50.45 5.54 -30.68
N ASP A 69 49.76 6.68 -30.66
CA ASP A 69 49.62 7.50 -29.44
C ASP A 69 48.86 6.75 -28.32
N GLU A 70 47.85 5.95 -28.65
CA GLU A 70 47.09 5.16 -27.66
C GLU A 70 47.85 3.87 -27.25
N ILE A 71 48.47 3.18 -28.22
CA ILE A 71 49.18 1.92 -27.99
C ILE A 71 50.50 2.15 -27.22
N GLU A 72 51.19 3.27 -27.47
CA GLU A 72 52.48 3.59 -26.85
C GLU A 72 52.34 3.87 -25.36
N GLU A 73 51.28 4.56 -24.91
CA GLU A 73 51.02 4.80 -23.49
C GLU A 73 50.82 3.49 -22.72
N GLU A 74 50.00 2.58 -23.26
CA GLU A 74 49.72 1.29 -22.64
C GLU A 74 50.93 0.34 -22.67
N LEU A 75 51.68 0.33 -23.78
CA LEU A 75 52.92 -0.45 -23.89
C LEU A 75 53.98 0.06 -22.92
N GLU A 76 54.16 1.39 -22.81
CA GLU A 76 55.08 1.97 -21.84
C GLU A 76 54.68 1.64 -20.41
N TRP A 77 53.39 1.68 -20.10
CA TRP A 77 52.88 1.32 -18.77
C TRP A 77 53.16 -0.16 -18.45
N ARG A 78 52.87 -1.09 -19.36
CA ARG A 78 53.14 -2.53 -19.17
C ARG A 78 54.64 -2.82 -19.00
N LEU A 79 55.51 -2.10 -19.73
CA LEU A 79 56.97 -2.23 -19.59
C LEU A 79 57.51 -1.66 -18.27
N LYS A 80 56.89 -0.59 -17.75
CA LYS A 80 57.25 0.01 -16.45
C LYS A 80 56.67 -0.78 -15.26
N ASN A 81 55.54 -1.47 -15.45
CA ASN A 81 54.80 -2.17 -14.40
C ASN A 81 54.52 -3.66 -14.74
N PRO A 82 55.55 -4.48 -15.04
CA PRO A 82 55.35 -5.83 -15.56
C PRO A 82 54.65 -6.78 -14.57
N GLU A 83 54.84 -6.58 -13.26
CA GLU A 83 54.18 -7.39 -12.24
C GLU A 83 52.70 -7.00 -12.06
N VAL A 84 52.37 -5.71 -12.20
CA VAL A 84 51.00 -5.22 -12.12
C VAL A 84 50.19 -5.66 -13.33
N ALA A 85 50.77 -5.51 -14.54
CA ALA A 85 50.15 -5.98 -15.77
C ALA A 85 49.92 -7.49 -15.78
N LEU A 86 50.86 -8.27 -15.24
CA LEU A 86 50.69 -9.72 -15.11
C LEU A 86 49.57 -10.07 -14.12
N ARG A 87 49.49 -9.37 -12.98
CA ARG A 87 48.43 -9.57 -11.98
C ARG A 87 47.05 -9.20 -12.51
N GLU A 88 46.90 -8.05 -13.16
CA GLU A 88 45.63 -7.62 -13.75
C GLU A 88 45.16 -8.62 -14.80
N ARG A 89 46.06 -9.09 -15.67
CA ARG A 89 45.74 -10.11 -16.66
C ARG A 89 45.39 -11.47 -16.03
N PHE A 90 46.04 -11.82 -14.94
CA PHE A 90 45.73 -13.03 -14.17
C PHE A 90 44.32 -12.96 -13.56
N GLU A 91 43.98 -11.86 -12.91
CA GLU A 91 42.63 -11.62 -12.37
C GLU A 91 41.54 -11.59 -13.45
N GLU A 92 41.82 -10.96 -14.60
CA GLU A 92 40.91 -10.96 -15.75
C GLU A 92 40.68 -12.39 -16.27
N THR A 93 41.75 -13.17 -16.44
CA THR A 93 41.65 -14.55 -16.92
C THR A 93 40.87 -15.43 -15.95
N LEU A 94 41.05 -15.26 -14.63
CA LEU A 94 40.26 -16.01 -13.64
C LEU A 94 38.77 -15.61 -13.66
N ARG A 95 38.43 -14.34 -13.95
CA ARG A 95 37.04 -13.91 -14.14
C ARG A 95 36.42 -14.47 -15.42
N ASP A 96 37.18 -14.51 -16.52
CA ASP A 96 36.70 -15.01 -17.82
C ASP A 96 36.33 -16.50 -17.77
N PHE A 97 36.97 -17.26 -16.88
CA PHE A 97 36.72 -18.69 -16.67
C PHE A 97 35.93 -19.00 -15.38
N ASP A 98 35.24 -18.01 -14.78
CA ASP A 98 34.41 -18.18 -13.58
C ASP A 98 35.16 -18.80 -12.36
N PHE A 99 36.49 -18.66 -12.28
CA PHE A 99 37.31 -19.10 -11.14
C PHE A 99 37.37 -18.07 -10.00
N VAL A 100 36.98 -16.82 -10.29
CA VAL A 100 36.70 -15.83 -9.24
C VAL A 100 35.20 -15.75 -9.09
N ASP A 101 34.65 -16.42 -8.08
CA ASP A 101 33.37 -16.00 -7.54
C ASP A 101 33.54 -14.56 -7.02
N GLU A 102 32.60 -13.65 -7.28
CA GLU A 102 32.53 -12.30 -6.64
C GLU A 102 32.35 -12.39 -5.09
N GLU A 103 32.78 -13.48 -4.46
CA GLU A 103 32.73 -13.76 -3.02
C GLU A 103 34.04 -13.36 -2.30
N ASP A 104 35.18 -13.23 -3.00
CA ASP A 104 36.49 -12.97 -2.34
C ASP A 104 36.81 -11.48 -2.06
N GLU A 105 36.06 -10.53 -2.62
CA GLU A 105 36.02 -9.15 -2.10
C GLU A 105 34.96 -8.96 -0.98
N GLU A 106 34.10 -9.96 -0.75
CA GLU A 106 33.08 -9.94 0.33
C GLU A 106 33.61 -10.53 1.66
N GLU A 107 34.60 -11.43 1.68
CA GLU A 107 35.11 -12.02 2.94
C GLU A 107 35.92 -11.03 3.83
N GLU A 108 36.62 -10.04 3.26
CA GLU A 108 37.22 -8.95 4.09
C GLU A 108 36.17 -7.93 4.57
N MET A 109 34.98 -7.88 3.96
CA MET A 109 33.84 -7.09 4.45
C MET A 109 32.93 -7.85 5.44
N GLU A 110 32.90 -9.18 5.40
CA GLU A 110 32.08 -9.98 6.33
C GLU A 110 32.66 -10.04 7.76
N ALA A 111 33.97 -9.87 7.93
CA ALA A 111 34.59 -9.89 9.26
C ALA A 111 34.57 -8.55 10.01
N GLU A 112 34.50 -7.40 9.33
CA GLU A 112 34.55 -6.08 10.00
C GLU A 112 33.24 -5.26 10.01
N GLU A 113 32.14 -5.65 9.33
CA GLU A 113 30.86 -4.90 9.40
C GLU A 113 29.56 -5.69 9.72
N ILE A 114 29.60 -6.97 10.11
CA ILE A 114 28.46 -7.62 10.81
C ILE A 114 28.41 -7.21 12.30
N SER A 115 29.47 -6.60 12.83
CA SER A 115 29.54 -6.06 14.19
C SER A 115 28.98 -4.64 14.26
N GLY A 116 27.68 -4.51 14.51
CA GLY A 116 27.03 -3.21 14.74
C GLY A 116 25.57 -3.32 15.18
N PRO A 117 24.97 -2.27 15.77
CA PRO A 117 23.56 -2.31 16.14
C PRO A 117 22.66 -2.34 14.89
N VAL A 118 21.58 -3.12 14.94
CA VAL A 118 20.56 -3.23 13.86
C VAL A 118 19.88 -1.90 13.55
N TYR A 119 19.89 -0.99 14.53
CA TYR A 119 19.42 0.38 14.41
C TYR A 119 20.33 1.30 15.22
N THR A 120 20.74 2.41 14.61
CA THR A 120 21.45 3.52 15.26
C THR A 120 20.57 4.76 15.14
N PRO A 121 20.08 5.32 16.26
CA PRO A 121 19.33 6.57 16.25
C PRO A 121 20.14 7.71 15.61
N ALA A 122 19.44 8.76 15.19
CA ALA A 122 20.09 9.97 14.70
C ALA A 122 21.08 10.52 15.76
N PRO A 123 22.27 11.03 15.36
CA PRO A 123 23.23 11.61 16.29
C PRO A 123 22.56 12.66 17.17
N SER A 124 22.74 12.59 18.50
CA SER A 124 22.19 13.56 19.46
C SER A 124 22.74 14.96 19.16
N GLY A 125 21.92 15.79 18.52
CA GLY A 125 22.29 17.05 17.87
C GLY A 125 21.66 17.25 16.48
N GLY A 126 21.15 16.17 15.86
CA GLY A 126 20.48 16.15 14.55
C GLY A 126 18.98 16.42 14.57
N THR A 127 18.35 16.56 15.74
CA THR A 127 16.91 16.90 15.88
C THR A 127 16.60 18.37 15.61
N GLY A 128 17.47 19.06 14.89
CA GLY A 128 17.37 20.48 14.66
C GLY A 128 18.11 20.88 13.40
N LYS A 129 17.65 20.44 12.22
CA LYS A 129 17.48 21.50 11.21
C LYS A 129 16.54 22.49 11.89
N LYS A 130 17.10 23.61 12.39
CA LYS A 130 16.29 24.79 12.75
C LYS A 130 15.21 24.86 11.71
N ASP A 131 13.94 24.83 12.10
CA ASP A 131 12.84 25.07 11.17
C ASP A 131 13.23 26.35 10.43
N GLU A 132 13.68 26.18 9.19
CA GLU A 132 14.34 27.24 8.42
C GLU A 132 13.36 28.36 8.09
N LEU A 133 12.07 28.07 8.31
CA LEU A 133 10.93 28.95 8.17
C LEU A 133 10.61 29.65 9.51
N HIS A 134 11.11 29.16 10.63
CA HIS A 134 10.85 29.73 11.95
C HIS A 134 11.45 31.13 12.08
N GLY A 135 10.60 32.11 12.41
CA GLY A 135 10.99 33.51 12.52
C GLY A 135 11.06 34.27 11.19
N ILE A 136 10.81 33.62 10.05
CA ILE A 136 10.67 34.30 8.76
C ILE A 136 9.33 35.06 8.74
N THR A 137 9.39 36.38 8.70
CA THR A 137 8.20 37.24 8.57
C THR A 137 7.87 37.51 7.11
N PHE A 138 6.59 37.58 6.78
CA PHE A 138 6.10 37.89 5.45
C PHE A 138 4.85 38.78 5.51
N ASN A 139 4.60 39.55 4.46
CA ASN A 139 3.35 40.27 4.23
C ASN A 139 2.63 39.69 3.01
N PHE A 140 1.47 39.08 3.22
CA PHE A 140 0.76 38.40 2.13
C PHE A 140 0.48 39.30 0.92
N LYS A 141 -0.07 40.51 1.14
CA LYS A 141 -0.47 41.41 0.05
C LYS A 141 0.72 42.08 -0.66
N LYS A 142 1.78 42.39 0.09
CA LYS A 142 2.93 43.15 -0.44
C LYS A 142 4.06 42.28 -0.98
N GLU A 143 4.16 41.04 -0.52
CA GLU A 143 5.28 40.15 -0.84
C GLU A 143 4.78 38.85 -1.48
N VAL A 144 3.90 38.10 -0.82
CA VAL A 144 3.48 36.76 -1.28
C VAL A 144 2.63 36.82 -2.56
N LEU A 145 1.59 37.64 -2.59
CA LEU A 145 0.68 37.72 -3.74
C LEU A 145 1.41 38.17 -5.02
N PRO A 146 2.25 39.24 -5.00
CA PRO A 146 3.07 39.58 -6.17
C PRO A 146 4.01 38.46 -6.61
N MET A 147 4.55 37.67 -5.66
CA MET A 147 5.37 36.50 -6.01
C MET A 147 4.54 35.41 -6.72
N LEU A 148 3.32 35.12 -6.25
CA LEU A 148 2.43 34.17 -6.92
C LEU A 148 2.05 34.64 -8.32
N GLU A 149 1.72 35.92 -8.48
CA GLU A 149 1.44 36.54 -9.78
C GLU A 149 2.64 36.44 -10.73
N THR A 150 3.85 36.72 -10.23
CA THR A 150 5.08 36.75 -11.05
C THR A 150 5.59 35.35 -11.41
N TYR A 151 5.53 34.41 -10.48
CA TYR A 151 6.21 33.11 -10.61
C TYR A 151 5.25 31.94 -10.88
N CYS A 152 3.96 32.06 -10.56
CA CYS A 152 3.03 30.93 -10.58
C CYS A 152 1.87 31.12 -11.57
N PHE A 153 1.16 32.25 -11.54
CA PHE A 153 -0.11 32.42 -12.25
C PHE A 153 0.02 32.49 -13.78
N ASP A 154 1.19 32.82 -14.31
CA ASP A 154 1.49 32.70 -15.75
C ASP A 154 1.25 31.29 -16.35
N CYS A 155 1.24 30.25 -15.51
CA CYS A 155 1.04 28.86 -15.94
C CYS A 155 -0.04 28.12 -15.13
N HIS A 156 -0.29 28.53 -13.88
CA HIS A 156 -1.17 27.84 -12.93
C HIS A 156 -2.35 28.73 -12.49
N ASP A 157 -2.85 29.59 -13.37
CA ASP A 157 -4.11 30.31 -13.19
C ASP A 157 -5.32 29.46 -13.59
N SER A 158 -6.52 30.02 -13.38
CA SER A 158 -7.78 29.35 -13.71
C SER A 158 -7.97 29.09 -15.21
N ALA A 159 -7.31 29.88 -16.06
CA ALA A 159 -7.45 29.80 -17.52
C ALA A 159 -6.48 28.78 -18.15
N THR A 160 -5.24 28.70 -17.67
CA THR A 160 -4.19 27.86 -18.25
C THR A 160 -4.11 26.50 -17.55
N ALA A 161 -4.24 26.48 -16.23
CA ALA A 161 -4.24 25.28 -15.38
C ALA A 161 -3.19 24.22 -15.78
N LYS A 162 -1.95 24.64 -16.07
CA LYS A 162 -0.94 23.73 -16.62
C LYS A 162 -0.64 22.59 -15.65
N GLY A 163 -0.70 21.36 -16.14
CA GLY A 163 -0.53 20.16 -15.31
C GLY A 163 -1.71 19.91 -14.36
N ASP A 164 -2.91 20.37 -14.74
CA ASP A 164 -4.16 20.27 -13.98
C ASP A 164 -4.10 20.95 -12.60
N ILE A 165 -3.28 22.00 -12.49
CA ILE A 165 -3.09 22.78 -11.26
C ILE A 165 -3.57 24.21 -11.49
N ASP A 166 -4.60 24.59 -10.75
CA ASP A 166 -5.16 25.95 -10.65
C ASP A 166 -4.92 26.51 -9.24
N LEU A 167 -3.85 27.30 -9.09
CA LEU A 167 -3.48 27.92 -7.82
C LEU A 167 -4.32 29.16 -7.49
N GLU A 168 -4.95 29.78 -8.49
CA GLU A 168 -5.80 30.96 -8.29
C GLU A 168 -7.11 30.56 -7.60
N SER A 169 -7.79 29.54 -8.12
CA SER A 169 -8.97 28.95 -7.48
C SER A 169 -8.62 28.35 -6.11
N ALA A 170 -7.50 27.62 -6.01
CA ALA A 170 -7.06 27.04 -4.73
C ALA A 170 -6.78 28.12 -3.67
N LEU A 171 -6.27 29.29 -4.06
CA LEU A 171 -5.99 30.42 -3.16
C LEU A 171 -7.28 31.10 -2.69
N ALA A 172 -8.29 31.18 -3.56
CA ALA A 172 -9.62 31.71 -3.25
C ALA A 172 -10.41 30.81 -2.28
N GLN A 173 -10.17 29.50 -2.31
CA GLN A 173 -10.83 28.53 -1.43
C GLN A 173 -10.23 28.54 -0.01
N LYS A 174 -10.73 29.44 0.84
CA LYS A 174 -10.33 29.49 2.26
C LYS A 174 -11.13 28.52 3.13
N PRO A 175 -10.53 27.94 4.19
CA PRO A 175 -9.10 28.04 4.55
C PRO A 175 -8.22 27.21 3.61
N LEU A 176 -6.92 27.55 3.47
CA LEU A 176 -6.03 26.88 2.50
C LEU A 176 -5.84 25.39 2.75
N VAL A 177 -6.04 24.93 4.00
CA VAL A 177 -6.04 23.51 4.35
C VAL A 177 -7.07 22.67 3.59
N ARG A 178 -8.05 23.30 2.92
CA ARG A 178 -8.93 22.63 1.94
C ARG A 178 -8.15 21.96 0.82
N ASN A 179 -7.06 22.59 0.38
CA ASN A 179 -6.17 22.10 -0.67
C ASN A 179 -4.78 21.80 -0.09
N ARG A 180 -4.73 21.24 1.13
CA ARG A 180 -3.50 21.02 1.90
C ARG A 180 -2.41 20.30 1.09
N LEU A 181 -2.72 19.15 0.50
CA LEU A 181 -1.74 18.36 -0.26
C LEU A 181 -1.19 19.12 -1.48
N LEU A 182 -2.04 19.90 -2.15
CA LEU A 182 -1.61 20.77 -3.25
C LEU A 182 -0.61 21.80 -2.75
N TRP A 183 -0.92 22.49 -1.65
CA TRP A 183 -0.04 23.52 -1.08
C TRP A 183 1.26 22.96 -0.49
N GLU A 184 1.23 21.78 0.12
CA GLU A 184 2.43 21.06 0.57
C GLU A 184 3.31 20.67 -0.63
N ASN A 185 2.73 20.17 -1.72
CA ASN A 185 3.46 19.90 -2.95
C ASN A 185 4.05 21.19 -3.55
N VAL A 186 3.31 22.30 -3.59
CA VAL A 186 3.84 23.60 -4.03
C VAL A 186 5.05 24.02 -3.18
N ALA A 187 4.95 23.91 -1.84
CA ALA A 187 6.04 24.24 -0.94
C ALA A 187 7.31 23.41 -1.21
N GLU A 188 7.16 22.11 -1.45
CA GLU A 188 8.28 21.22 -1.78
C GLU A 188 8.86 21.48 -3.17
N ARG A 189 8.04 21.77 -4.19
CA ARG A 189 8.56 22.15 -5.53
C ARG A 189 9.35 23.45 -5.52
N VAL A 190 8.89 24.43 -4.75
CA VAL A 190 9.61 25.70 -4.56
C VAL A 190 10.93 25.47 -3.82
N LYS A 191 10.93 24.62 -2.80
CA LYS A 191 12.13 24.23 -2.04
C LYS A 191 13.17 23.53 -2.92
N MET A 192 12.74 22.59 -3.76
CA MET A 192 13.61 21.85 -4.67
C MET A 192 14.09 22.69 -5.86
N GLY A 193 13.51 23.87 -6.08
CA GLY A 193 13.79 24.71 -7.25
C GLY A 193 13.27 24.11 -8.56
N ASP A 194 12.30 23.20 -8.48
CA ASP A 194 11.62 22.61 -9.63
C ASP A 194 10.68 23.61 -10.32
N MET A 195 10.04 24.44 -9.50
CA MET A 195 9.09 25.45 -9.92
C MET A 195 9.54 26.84 -9.46
N PRO A 196 9.52 27.84 -10.36
CA PRO A 196 9.13 27.76 -11.78
C PRO A 196 10.11 26.94 -12.64
N PRO A 197 9.75 26.49 -13.86
CA PRO A 197 10.67 25.75 -14.72
C PRO A 197 11.94 26.54 -15.06
N LYS A 198 13.08 25.87 -15.31
CA LYS A 198 14.40 26.52 -15.59
C LYS A 198 14.39 27.62 -16.65
N LYS A 199 13.46 27.55 -17.62
CA LYS A 199 13.31 28.54 -18.71
C LYS A 199 12.53 29.80 -18.30
N LYS A 200 12.01 29.85 -17.07
CA LYS A 200 11.22 30.95 -16.50
C LYS A 200 11.99 31.64 -15.37
N SER A 201 11.61 32.88 -15.08
CA SER A 201 12.19 33.68 -13.99
C SER A 201 12.11 32.92 -12.66
N GLN A 202 13.25 32.85 -11.97
CA GLN A 202 13.36 32.15 -10.70
C GLN A 202 13.22 33.12 -9.53
N PRO A 203 12.51 32.75 -8.44
CA PRO A 203 12.52 33.50 -7.20
C PRO A 203 13.90 33.41 -6.53
N ALA A 204 14.32 34.50 -5.88
CA ALA A 204 15.50 34.51 -5.03
C ALA A 204 15.30 33.60 -3.80
N ASP A 205 16.38 33.12 -3.18
CA ASP A 205 16.29 32.21 -2.02
C ASP A 205 15.50 32.81 -0.86
N SER A 206 15.61 34.12 -0.64
CA SER A 206 14.80 34.84 0.35
C SER A 206 13.30 34.78 0.06
N ASP A 207 12.91 34.82 -1.20
CA ASP A 207 11.51 34.80 -1.63
C ASP A 207 10.96 33.37 -1.55
N ARG A 208 11.79 32.37 -1.91
CA ARG A 208 11.47 30.95 -1.69
C ARG A 208 11.19 30.66 -0.21
N LEU A 209 12.02 31.18 0.69
CA LEU A 209 11.82 31.05 2.14
C LEU A 209 10.52 31.73 2.61
N LYS A 210 10.24 32.95 2.15
CA LYS A 210 9.00 33.67 2.50
C LYS A 210 7.73 32.95 2.01
N LEU A 211 7.73 32.47 0.77
CA LEU A 211 6.61 31.69 0.21
C LEU A 211 6.35 30.44 1.06
N ARG A 212 7.40 29.69 1.37
CA ARG A 212 7.30 28.47 2.19
C ARG A 212 6.89 28.77 3.63
N ALA A 213 7.40 29.84 4.24
CA ALA A 213 7.00 30.27 5.57
C ALA A 213 5.53 30.68 5.64
N TRP A 214 5.01 31.34 4.60
CA TRP A 214 3.59 31.65 4.49
C TRP A 214 2.73 30.38 4.40
N LEU A 215 3.09 29.44 3.53
CA LEU A 215 2.37 28.16 3.41
C LEU A 215 2.41 27.38 4.73
N ALA A 216 3.57 27.31 5.39
CA ALA A 216 3.69 26.68 6.69
C ALA A 216 2.79 27.36 7.74
N ALA A 217 2.71 28.69 7.76
CA ALA A 217 1.84 29.41 8.68
C ALA A 217 0.34 29.16 8.41
N GLU A 218 -0.10 29.12 7.15
CA GLU A 218 -1.51 28.88 6.80
C GLU A 218 -1.94 27.40 6.91
N ILE A 219 -1.01 26.46 6.71
CA ILE A 219 -1.29 25.01 6.73
C ILE A 219 -1.00 24.42 8.10
N ASN A 220 0.24 24.54 8.59
CA ASN A 220 0.66 23.94 9.87
C ASN A 220 0.13 24.75 11.07
N GLY A 221 -0.03 26.06 10.91
CA GLY A 221 -0.60 26.96 11.92
C GLY A 221 -2.12 27.00 11.97
N PHE A 222 -2.82 26.23 11.13
CA PHE A 222 -4.28 26.22 11.10
C PHE A 222 -4.86 25.55 12.36
N ASP A 223 -5.75 26.28 13.04
CA ASP A 223 -6.40 25.82 14.26
C ASP A 223 -7.63 24.96 13.95
N TYR A 224 -7.42 23.66 13.85
CA TYR A 224 -8.48 22.68 13.60
C TYR A 224 -9.52 22.61 14.72
N ALA A 225 -9.22 23.04 15.95
CA ALA A 225 -10.19 23.02 17.06
C ALA A 225 -11.39 23.96 16.82
N LYS A 226 -11.24 24.94 15.91
CA LYS A 226 -12.31 25.85 15.48
C LYS A 226 -13.22 25.27 14.40
N VAL A 227 -12.89 24.10 13.86
CA VAL A 227 -13.65 23.47 12.78
C VAL A 227 -14.49 22.33 13.35
N ARG A 228 -15.81 22.54 13.44
CA ARG A 228 -16.78 21.48 13.74
C ARG A 228 -17.72 21.29 12.56
N ASN A 229 -17.61 20.14 11.91
CA ASN A 229 -18.44 19.75 10.79
C ASN A 229 -18.49 18.21 10.74
N PRO A 230 -19.64 17.59 10.98
CA PRO A 230 -19.75 16.13 10.95
C PRO A 230 -19.72 15.54 9.52
N GLY A 231 -19.81 16.42 8.52
CA GLY A 231 -19.81 16.06 7.12
C GLY A 231 -21.18 15.61 6.61
N TYR A 232 -21.28 15.53 5.29
CA TYR A 232 -22.50 15.13 4.61
C TYR A 232 -22.60 13.62 4.53
N VAL A 233 -23.83 13.12 4.61
CA VAL A 233 -24.14 11.71 4.38
C VAL A 233 -24.88 11.60 3.06
N SER A 234 -24.29 10.87 2.12
CA SER A 234 -24.93 10.55 0.85
C SER A 234 -25.56 9.17 0.91
N ALA A 235 -26.71 9.01 0.25
CA ALA A 235 -27.27 7.69 -0.02
C ALA A 235 -26.27 6.86 -0.83
N ARG A 236 -26.11 5.59 -0.48
CA ARG A 236 -25.26 4.64 -1.20
C ARG A 236 -25.89 3.27 -1.26
N ARG A 237 -25.66 2.53 -2.34
CA ARG A 237 -25.98 1.10 -2.37
C ARG A 237 -25.03 0.30 -1.48
N LEU A 238 -25.39 -0.94 -1.17
CA LEU A 238 -24.45 -1.91 -0.61
C LEU A 238 -23.32 -2.19 -1.60
N THR A 239 -22.09 -2.35 -1.10
CA THR A 239 -21.01 -2.96 -1.89
C THR A 239 -21.33 -4.44 -2.17
N ARG A 240 -20.60 -5.07 -3.08
CA ARG A 240 -20.71 -6.51 -3.36
C ARG A 240 -20.49 -7.35 -2.11
N GLU A 241 -19.46 -7.03 -1.33
CA GLU A 241 -19.17 -7.74 -0.08
C GLU A 241 -20.24 -7.47 0.98
N GLU A 242 -20.69 -6.22 1.13
CA GLU A 242 -21.77 -5.87 2.05
C GLU A 242 -23.10 -6.57 1.69
N TYR A 243 -23.40 -6.69 0.40
CA TYR A 243 -24.59 -7.41 -0.11
C TYR A 243 -24.49 -8.90 0.21
N ASN A 244 -23.39 -9.56 -0.15
CA ASN A 244 -23.18 -10.98 0.10
C ASN A 244 -23.28 -11.32 1.59
N ARG A 245 -22.62 -10.52 2.46
CA ARG A 245 -22.67 -10.71 3.91
C ARG A 245 -24.04 -10.44 4.50
N THR A 246 -24.74 -9.43 3.98
CA THR A 246 -26.12 -9.14 4.40
C THR A 246 -27.06 -10.27 4.01
N ILE A 247 -26.97 -10.80 2.79
CA ILE A 247 -27.75 -11.98 2.38
C ILE A 247 -27.45 -13.15 3.31
N ARG A 248 -26.17 -13.46 3.56
CA ARG A 248 -25.76 -14.51 4.48
C ARG A 248 -26.40 -14.36 5.85
N ASP A 249 -26.39 -13.16 6.41
CA ASP A 249 -26.94 -12.93 7.76
C ASP A 249 -28.48 -12.92 7.77
N LEU A 250 -29.12 -12.54 6.67
CA LEU A 250 -30.59 -12.61 6.53
C LEU A 250 -31.09 -14.05 6.39
N VAL A 251 -30.47 -14.85 5.52
CA VAL A 251 -30.99 -16.16 5.13
C VAL A 251 -30.27 -17.34 5.80
N GLY A 252 -29.07 -17.13 6.33
CA GLY A 252 -28.28 -18.14 7.04
C GLY A 252 -27.44 -19.06 6.15
N LEU A 253 -27.29 -18.74 4.87
CA LEU A 253 -26.47 -19.47 3.89
C LEU A 253 -25.43 -18.52 3.28
N ASP A 254 -24.18 -18.97 3.09
CA ASP A 254 -23.11 -18.17 2.48
C ASP A 254 -23.22 -18.12 0.95
N LEU A 255 -24.33 -17.56 0.48
CA LEU A 255 -24.61 -17.34 -0.93
C LEU A 255 -23.89 -16.06 -1.35
N ARG A 256 -23.07 -16.13 -2.41
CA ARG A 256 -22.29 -14.99 -2.93
C ARG A 256 -22.81 -14.43 -4.27
N PRO A 257 -24.10 -14.07 -4.40
CA PRO A 257 -24.70 -13.68 -5.67
C PRO A 257 -24.11 -12.39 -6.25
N ALA A 258 -23.59 -11.49 -5.39
CA ALA A 258 -22.99 -10.24 -5.85
C ALA A 258 -21.60 -10.41 -6.48
N ASP A 259 -21.05 -11.63 -6.53
CA ASP A 259 -19.80 -11.89 -7.24
C ASP A 259 -19.92 -11.65 -8.76
N GLU A 260 -21.15 -11.71 -9.30
CA GLU A 260 -21.47 -11.41 -10.70
C GLU A 260 -21.84 -9.94 -10.97
N PHE A 261 -21.83 -9.09 -9.94
CA PHE A 261 -22.17 -7.67 -10.12
C PHE A 261 -20.98 -6.91 -10.72
N PRO A 262 -21.24 -5.75 -11.36
CA PRO A 262 -20.18 -4.82 -11.71
C PRO A 262 -19.24 -4.58 -10.52
N MET A 263 -17.93 -4.52 -10.79
CA MET A 263 -16.93 -4.27 -9.75
C MET A 263 -17.18 -2.93 -9.06
N ASP A 264 -17.03 -2.92 -7.74
CA ASP A 264 -17.02 -1.67 -6.97
C ASP A 264 -15.66 -0.98 -7.16
N PHE A 265 -15.69 0.32 -7.41
CA PHE A 265 -14.48 1.13 -7.46
C PHE A 265 -14.18 1.68 -6.07
N SER A 266 -12.91 1.55 -5.66
CA SER A 266 -12.40 2.30 -4.53
C SER A 266 -12.55 3.79 -4.82
N GLY A 267 -13.34 4.49 -4.01
CA GLY A 267 -13.45 5.94 -4.11
C GLY A 267 -12.14 6.64 -3.76
N THR A 268 -12.15 7.96 -3.77
CA THR A 268 -11.01 8.80 -3.34
C THR A 268 -10.55 8.56 -1.90
N SER A 269 -11.37 7.91 -1.06
CA SER A 269 -10.97 7.48 0.28
C SER A 269 -10.01 6.29 0.29
N GLY A 270 -9.94 5.54 -0.82
CA GLY A 270 -9.27 4.24 -0.92
C GLY A 270 -10.15 3.03 -0.61
N PHE A 271 -11.43 3.22 -0.27
CA PHE A 271 -12.34 2.12 0.09
C PHE A 271 -13.52 1.97 -0.88
N SER A 272 -13.91 0.72 -1.15
CA SER A 272 -15.04 0.38 -2.03
C SER A 272 -16.38 0.86 -1.46
N ASN A 273 -16.47 0.99 -0.13
CA ASN A 273 -17.66 1.45 0.56
C ASN A 273 -17.89 2.98 0.45
N SER A 274 -17.12 3.71 -0.36
CA SER A 274 -17.29 5.16 -0.50
C SER A 274 -18.59 5.55 -1.20
N ALA A 275 -19.39 6.41 -0.58
CA ALA A 275 -20.69 6.78 -1.14
C ALA A 275 -20.62 7.46 -2.53
N ASN A 276 -19.51 8.13 -2.86
CA ASN A 276 -19.33 8.81 -4.16
C ASN A 276 -19.13 7.86 -5.35
N THR A 277 -18.83 6.58 -5.13
CA THR A 277 -18.72 5.57 -6.20
C THR A 277 -19.90 4.60 -6.24
N LEU A 278 -20.78 4.64 -5.24
CA LEU A 278 -21.86 3.66 -5.03
C LEU A 278 -23.23 4.18 -5.47
N PHE A 279 -23.30 4.72 -6.69
CA PHE A 279 -24.57 5.04 -7.33
C PHE A 279 -25.19 3.81 -8.01
N LEU A 280 -26.52 3.83 -8.17
CA LEU A 280 -27.26 2.73 -8.80
C LEU A 280 -27.16 2.85 -10.32
N GLN A 281 -26.50 1.89 -10.97
CA GLN A 281 -26.43 1.83 -12.43
C GLN A 281 -27.46 0.84 -12.97
N THR A 282 -27.96 1.06 -14.20
CA THR A 282 -28.93 0.17 -14.86
C THR A 282 -28.48 -1.29 -14.88
N ALA A 283 -27.19 -1.54 -15.10
CA ALA A 283 -26.60 -2.88 -15.11
C ALA A 283 -26.76 -3.65 -13.78
N HIS A 284 -27.03 -2.96 -12.67
CA HIS A 284 -27.27 -3.62 -11.38
C HIS A 284 -28.73 -4.10 -11.23
N LEU A 285 -29.70 -3.46 -11.90
CA LEU A 285 -31.12 -3.76 -11.70
C LEU A 285 -31.43 -5.22 -12.03
N ASP A 286 -31.05 -5.66 -13.23
CA ASP A 286 -31.25 -7.05 -13.68
C ASP A 286 -30.53 -8.06 -12.75
N ARG A 287 -29.35 -7.66 -12.26
CA ARG A 287 -28.56 -8.47 -11.33
C ARG A 287 -29.23 -8.61 -9.97
N TYR A 288 -29.87 -7.57 -9.45
CA TYR A 288 -30.62 -7.64 -8.20
C TYR A 288 -31.86 -8.54 -8.31
N PHE A 289 -32.61 -8.45 -9.41
CA PHE A 289 -33.76 -9.35 -9.64
C PHE A 289 -33.31 -10.81 -9.71
N THR A 290 -32.31 -11.10 -10.55
CA THR A 290 -31.77 -12.46 -10.70
C THR A 290 -31.20 -13.00 -9.39
N SER A 291 -30.52 -12.15 -8.61
CA SER A 291 -29.96 -12.52 -7.31
C SER A 291 -31.04 -12.80 -6.27
N ALA A 292 -32.07 -11.97 -6.20
CA ALA A 292 -33.19 -12.19 -5.28
C ALA A 292 -33.90 -13.51 -5.59
N GLU A 293 -34.09 -13.82 -6.88
CA GLU A 293 -34.63 -15.11 -7.31
C GLU A 293 -33.74 -16.27 -6.88
N GLY A 294 -32.47 -16.26 -7.28
CA GLY A 294 -31.53 -17.33 -6.98
C GLY A 294 -31.32 -17.56 -5.49
N VAL A 295 -31.19 -16.49 -4.70
CA VAL A 295 -31.05 -16.57 -3.23
C VAL A 295 -32.24 -17.28 -2.61
N ILE A 296 -33.46 -16.87 -2.94
CA ILE A 296 -34.66 -17.44 -2.33
C ILE A 296 -34.89 -18.89 -2.80
N ASP A 297 -34.55 -19.21 -4.05
CA ASP A 297 -34.68 -20.58 -4.56
C ASP A 297 -33.68 -21.54 -3.89
N GLU A 298 -32.42 -21.13 -3.69
CA GLU A 298 -31.42 -21.89 -2.91
C GLU A 298 -31.85 -22.06 -1.44
N VAL A 299 -32.35 -20.99 -0.81
CA VAL A 299 -32.84 -21.06 0.58
C VAL A 299 -34.04 -22.00 0.70
N ARG A 300 -34.92 -22.07 -0.30
CA ARG A 300 -36.05 -23.02 -0.33
C ARG A 300 -35.60 -24.46 -0.52
N ALA A 301 -34.50 -24.68 -1.23
CA ALA A 301 -33.92 -26.00 -1.40
C ALA A 301 -33.30 -26.53 -0.10
N ASP A 302 -32.86 -25.64 0.81
CA ASP A 302 -32.41 -25.99 2.15
C ASP A 302 -33.55 -25.87 3.18
N GLU A 303 -34.13 -27.00 3.58
CA GLU A 303 -35.26 -27.05 4.53
C GLU A 303 -34.96 -26.33 5.86
N LYS A 304 -33.71 -26.40 6.34
CA LYS A 304 -33.30 -25.78 7.60
C LYS A 304 -33.23 -24.26 7.46
N ALA A 305 -32.66 -23.76 6.36
CA ALA A 305 -32.58 -22.34 6.06
C ALA A 305 -33.98 -21.74 5.84
N TRP A 306 -34.82 -22.40 5.03
CA TRP A 306 -36.21 -21.98 4.80
C TRP A 306 -37.00 -21.90 6.10
N LYS A 307 -36.95 -22.96 6.93
CA LYS A 307 -37.66 -22.98 8.22
C LYS A 307 -37.17 -21.89 9.17
N LYS A 308 -35.86 -21.59 9.19
CA LYS A 308 -35.29 -20.51 10.00
C LYS A 308 -35.80 -19.15 9.52
N MET A 309 -35.88 -18.93 8.21
CA MET A 309 -36.33 -17.67 7.61
C MET A 309 -37.82 -17.42 7.82
N VAL A 310 -38.66 -18.46 7.70
CA VAL A 310 -40.12 -18.35 7.86
C VAL A 310 -40.57 -18.38 9.33
N GLY A 311 -39.77 -18.98 10.22
CA GLY A 311 -40.12 -19.17 11.63
C GLY A 311 -41.03 -20.37 11.89
N ASN A 312 -41.25 -20.68 13.17
CA ASN A 312 -42.00 -21.88 13.60
C ASN A 312 -43.53 -21.73 13.46
N SER A 313 -44.05 -20.51 13.46
CA SER A 313 -45.45 -20.23 13.10
C SER A 313 -45.50 -19.92 11.61
N ARG A 314 -46.29 -20.66 10.83
CA ARG A 314 -46.58 -20.36 9.40
C ARG A 314 -47.39 -19.04 9.21
N ASP A 315 -47.22 -18.08 10.10
CA ASP A 315 -47.80 -16.75 9.99
C ASP A 315 -46.92 -15.90 9.07
N ALA A 316 -47.40 -15.70 7.84
CA ALA A 316 -46.72 -14.92 6.83
C ALA A 316 -46.47 -13.47 7.27
N ALA A 317 -47.38 -12.87 8.05
CA ALA A 317 -47.22 -11.48 8.49
C ALA A 317 -46.01 -11.31 9.42
N THR A 318 -45.85 -12.23 10.38
CA THR A 318 -44.69 -12.25 11.29
C THR A 318 -43.39 -12.50 10.52
N ALA A 319 -43.37 -13.47 9.61
CA ALA A 319 -42.19 -13.79 8.81
C ALA A 319 -41.76 -12.62 7.90
N ILE A 320 -42.71 -12.03 7.18
CA ILE A 320 -42.50 -10.85 6.32
C ILE A 320 -41.98 -9.69 7.15
N THR A 321 -42.62 -9.38 8.29
CA THR A 321 -42.22 -8.25 9.15
C THR A 321 -40.83 -8.45 9.74
N GLY A 322 -40.48 -9.67 10.18
CA GLY A 322 -39.15 -10.00 10.70
C GLY A 322 -38.06 -9.85 9.63
N MET A 323 -38.30 -10.36 8.42
CA MET A 323 -37.38 -10.21 7.30
C MET A 323 -37.20 -8.73 6.91
N MET A 324 -38.30 -7.97 6.79
CA MET A 324 -38.25 -6.54 6.48
C MET A 324 -37.49 -5.76 7.54
N ARG A 325 -37.68 -6.07 8.83
CA ARG A 325 -36.97 -5.40 9.93
C ARG A 325 -35.45 -5.47 9.76
N ARG A 326 -34.93 -6.66 9.49
CA ARG A 326 -33.49 -6.88 9.30
C ARG A 326 -33.00 -6.39 7.94
N ALA A 327 -33.78 -6.58 6.86
CA ALA A 327 -33.40 -6.13 5.53
C ALA A 327 -33.36 -4.61 5.41
N TYR A 328 -34.33 -3.91 6.04
CA TYR A 328 -34.43 -2.45 6.00
C TYR A 328 -33.66 -1.79 7.14
N ARG A 329 -33.13 -2.58 8.10
CA ARG A 329 -32.29 -2.15 9.24
C ARG A 329 -33.03 -1.21 10.21
N ARG A 330 -34.36 -1.27 10.20
CA ARG A 330 -35.28 -0.49 11.03
C ARG A 330 -36.64 -1.17 11.09
N PRO A 331 -37.51 -0.81 12.04
CA PRO A 331 -38.91 -1.19 12.00
C PRO A 331 -39.54 -0.75 10.65
N PRO A 332 -40.12 -1.68 9.88
CA PRO A 332 -40.84 -1.31 8.69
C PRO A 332 -42.11 -0.53 9.07
N THR A 333 -42.48 0.46 8.25
CA THR A 333 -43.70 1.23 8.46
C THR A 333 -44.93 0.36 8.18
N HIS A 334 -46.07 0.76 8.73
CA HIS A 334 -47.32 0.04 8.52
C HIS A 334 -47.73 -0.03 7.02
N ALA A 335 -47.42 1.02 6.26
CA ALA A 335 -47.65 1.07 4.82
C ALA A 335 -46.76 0.06 4.06
N GLU A 336 -45.47 0.00 4.40
CA GLU A 336 -44.53 -0.95 3.79
C GLU A 336 -44.93 -2.39 4.08
N ILE A 337 -45.33 -2.72 5.33
CA ILE A 337 -45.79 -4.07 5.69
C ILE A 337 -47.04 -4.42 4.87
N LYS A 338 -48.02 -3.52 4.83
CA LYS A 338 -49.28 -3.72 4.11
C LYS A 338 -49.04 -3.98 2.62
N GLU A 339 -48.11 -3.26 2.00
CA GLU A 339 -47.78 -3.46 0.59
C GLU A 339 -47.27 -4.89 0.30
N ILE A 340 -46.31 -5.37 1.11
CA ILE A 340 -45.74 -6.71 0.90
C ILE A 340 -46.76 -7.81 1.24
N ILE A 341 -47.56 -7.64 2.29
CA ILE A 341 -48.64 -8.58 2.63
C ILE A 341 -49.68 -8.65 1.50
N ALA A 342 -50.08 -7.52 0.93
CA ALA A 342 -51.04 -7.52 -0.18
C ALA A 342 -50.52 -8.28 -1.41
N ARG A 343 -49.21 -8.20 -1.69
CA ARG A 343 -48.58 -9.00 -2.76
C ARG A 343 -48.63 -10.49 -2.44
N TYR A 344 -48.33 -10.88 -1.20
CA TYR A 344 -48.46 -12.27 -0.75
C TYR A 344 -49.90 -12.79 -0.87
N GLU A 345 -50.90 -12.00 -0.44
CA GLU A 345 -52.31 -12.37 -0.53
C GLU A 345 -52.77 -12.52 -1.99
N ALA A 346 -52.35 -11.62 -2.88
CA ALA A 346 -52.66 -11.72 -4.31
C ALA A 346 -52.10 -13.00 -4.96
N GLU A 347 -50.91 -13.46 -4.56
CA GLU A 347 -50.36 -14.74 -5.03
C GLU A 347 -51.22 -15.93 -4.57
N LEU A 348 -51.72 -15.90 -3.33
CA LEU A 348 -52.65 -16.92 -2.82
C LEU A 348 -53.98 -16.90 -3.55
N GLU A 349 -54.54 -15.73 -3.87
CA GLU A 349 -55.76 -15.57 -4.67
C GLU A 349 -55.58 -16.18 -6.07
N ASN A 350 -54.37 -16.07 -6.63
CA ASN A 350 -53.94 -16.72 -7.88
C ASN A 350 -53.63 -18.23 -7.71
N LYS A 351 -54.01 -18.83 -6.58
CA LYS A 351 -53.86 -20.26 -6.26
C LYS A 351 -52.41 -20.75 -6.19
N LYS A 352 -51.45 -19.86 -5.94
CA LYS A 352 -50.07 -20.27 -5.65
C LYS A 352 -49.98 -20.95 -4.28
N PRO A 353 -49.12 -21.98 -4.12
CA PRO A 353 -48.84 -22.55 -2.81
C PRO A 353 -48.31 -21.49 -1.84
N GLN A 354 -48.64 -21.64 -0.55
CA GLN A 354 -48.23 -20.69 0.49
C GLN A 354 -46.72 -20.41 0.50
N ASP A 355 -45.90 -21.45 0.36
CA ASP A 355 -44.44 -21.31 0.36
C ASP A 355 -43.94 -20.52 -0.87
N GLU A 356 -44.61 -20.65 -2.02
CA GLU A 356 -44.27 -19.90 -3.24
C GLU A 356 -44.71 -18.44 -3.12
N ALA A 357 -45.90 -18.18 -2.60
CA ALA A 357 -46.38 -16.83 -2.32
C ALA A 357 -45.44 -16.10 -1.35
N LEU A 358 -44.98 -16.78 -0.29
CA LEU A 358 -44.06 -16.22 0.68
C LEU A 358 -42.66 -15.99 0.08
N ALA A 359 -42.18 -16.90 -0.77
CA ALA A 359 -40.95 -16.72 -1.51
C ALA A 359 -40.98 -15.45 -2.37
N ASN A 360 -42.07 -15.22 -3.09
CA ASN A 360 -42.26 -14.01 -3.91
C ASN A 360 -42.28 -12.73 -3.06
N ALA A 361 -42.87 -12.79 -1.85
CA ALA A 361 -42.81 -11.68 -0.89
C ALA A 361 -41.36 -11.37 -0.44
N PHE A 362 -40.55 -12.40 -0.16
CA PHE A 362 -39.15 -12.21 0.19
C PHE A 362 -38.31 -11.69 -0.99
N LYS A 363 -38.55 -12.17 -2.21
CA LYS A 363 -37.94 -11.63 -3.43
C LYS A 363 -38.22 -10.13 -3.57
N ALA A 364 -39.48 -9.70 -3.33
CA ALA A 364 -39.86 -8.29 -3.34
C ALA A 364 -39.12 -7.45 -2.28
N ILE A 365 -38.86 -8.00 -1.10
CA ILE A 365 -38.05 -7.33 -0.05
C ILE A 365 -36.60 -7.17 -0.49
N LEU A 366 -35.99 -8.20 -1.11
CA LEU A 366 -34.59 -8.19 -1.55
C LEU A 366 -34.31 -7.33 -2.79
N VAL A 367 -35.34 -6.84 -3.48
CA VAL A 367 -35.20 -5.87 -4.58
C VAL A 367 -35.69 -4.46 -4.19
N SER A 368 -36.12 -4.28 -2.95
CA SER A 368 -36.61 -3.00 -2.44
C SER A 368 -35.46 -1.99 -2.31
N PRO A 369 -35.66 -0.71 -2.69
CA PRO A 369 -34.68 0.34 -2.44
C PRO A 369 -34.27 0.45 -0.96
N ASN A 370 -35.19 0.16 -0.02
CA ASN A 370 -34.88 0.16 1.41
C ASN A 370 -33.85 -0.91 1.82
N PHE A 371 -33.75 -2.01 1.07
CA PHE A 371 -32.75 -3.05 1.26
C PHE A 371 -31.47 -2.76 0.46
N LEU A 372 -31.61 -2.33 -0.80
CA LEU A 372 -30.48 -2.10 -1.69
C LEU A 372 -29.65 -0.87 -1.31
N LEU A 373 -30.29 0.15 -0.73
CA LEU A 373 -29.67 1.42 -0.38
C LEU A 373 -29.60 1.61 1.14
N ARG A 374 -28.50 2.23 1.58
CA ARG A 374 -28.32 2.80 2.91
C ARG A 374 -28.61 4.30 2.81
N VAL A 375 -29.73 4.70 3.40
CA VAL A 375 -30.20 6.09 3.44
C VAL A 375 -30.48 6.44 4.89
N GLU A 376 -29.87 7.51 5.38
CA GLU A 376 -30.13 8.00 6.73
C GLU A 376 -31.26 9.01 6.74
N ASN A 377 -32.29 8.75 7.56
CA ASN A 377 -33.49 9.57 7.57
C ASN A 377 -33.22 10.91 8.25
N SER A 378 -33.58 12.01 7.59
CA SER A 378 -33.46 13.35 8.15
C SER A 378 -34.83 13.83 8.62
N VAL A 379 -34.96 14.11 9.91
CA VAL A 379 -36.25 14.45 10.54
C VAL A 379 -36.35 15.94 10.88
N ALA A 380 -35.23 16.65 10.98
CA ALA A 380 -35.21 18.06 11.35
C ALA A 380 -34.79 18.97 10.18
N THR A 381 -34.98 20.28 10.38
CA THR A 381 -34.54 21.34 9.45
C THR A 381 -33.19 21.94 9.83
N ALA A 382 -32.62 21.51 10.96
CA ALA A 382 -31.31 21.98 11.43
C ALA A 382 -30.21 21.53 10.46
N LYS A 383 -29.19 22.39 10.30
CA LYS A 383 -28.04 22.12 9.43
C LYS A 383 -27.29 20.86 9.85
N ASP A 384 -27.06 20.72 11.16
CA ASP A 384 -26.40 19.57 11.79
C ASP A 384 -27.40 18.87 12.71
N GLN A 385 -27.43 17.54 12.66
CA GLN A 385 -28.41 16.70 13.37
C GLN A 385 -27.74 15.47 13.96
N GLU A 386 -28.28 15.00 15.08
CA GLU A 386 -27.94 13.68 15.61
C GLU A 386 -28.38 12.59 14.63
N VAL A 387 -27.56 11.55 14.54
CA VAL A 387 -27.88 10.34 13.80
C VAL A 387 -28.89 9.55 14.62
N SER A 388 -29.97 9.09 14.00
CA SER A 388 -30.98 8.30 14.72
C SER A 388 -30.40 6.98 15.20
N ASP A 389 -30.96 6.40 16.27
CA ASP A 389 -30.51 5.13 16.80
C ASP A 389 -30.48 3.98 15.77
N PHE A 390 -31.45 3.92 14.86
CA PHE A 390 -31.43 2.91 13.78
C PHE A 390 -30.34 3.17 12.73
N ASP A 391 -30.08 4.45 12.44
CA ASP A 391 -28.97 4.83 11.56
C ASP A 391 -27.62 4.53 12.26
N LEU A 392 -27.50 4.75 13.58
CA LEU A 392 -26.33 4.37 14.39
C LEU A 392 -26.11 2.86 14.39
N ALA A 393 -27.17 2.06 14.61
CA ALA A 393 -27.10 0.60 14.47
C ALA A 393 -26.55 0.19 13.11
N THR A 394 -27.03 0.84 12.03
CA THR A 394 -26.56 0.59 10.66
C THR A 394 -25.11 1.04 10.46
N ARG A 395 -24.69 2.20 11.00
CA ARG A 395 -23.29 2.65 10.93
C ARG A 395 -22.37 1.65 11.63
N LEU A 396 -22.74 1.21 12.84
CA LEU A 396 -21.99 0.24 13.62
C LEU A 396 -21.88 -1.11 12.92
N SER A 397 -22.99 -1.67 12.42
CA SER A 397 -22.98 -3.00 11.80
C SER A 397 -22.19 -3.04 10.50
N TYR A 398 -22.29 -2.01 9.67
CA TYR A 398 -21.54 -1.97 8.41
C TYR A 398 -20.09 -1.57 8.60
N PHE A 399 -19.76 -0.82 9.66
CA PHE A 399 -18.38 -0.58 10.04
C PHE A 399 -17.71 -1.86 10.54
N LEU A 400 -18.34 -2.55 11.50
CA LEU A 400 -17.70 -3.65 12.23
C LEU A 400 -17.88 -5.02 11.57
N TRP A 401 -19.01 -5.25 10.89
CA TRP A 401 -19.37 -6.56 10.30
C TRP A 401 -19.55 -6.54 8.78
N ALA A 402 -19.54 -5.36 8.16
CA ALA A 402 -19.91 -5.15 6.76
C ALA A 402 -21.24 -5.86 6.40
N SER A 403 -22.21 -5.81 7.30
CA SER A 403 -23.47 -6.55 7.18
C SER A 403 -24.59 -5.87 7.97
N THR A 404 -25.82 -6.36 7.82
CA THR A 404 -27.00 -5.84 8.53
C THR A 404 -26.90 -6.01 10.06
N PRO A 405 -27.46 -5.07 10.86
CA PRO A 405 -27.59 -5.24 12.30
C PRO A 405 -28.28 -6.56 12.68
N ASP A 406 -27.87 -7.13 13.80
CA ASP A 406 -28.61 -8.22 14.43
C ASP A 406 -29.78 -7.70 15.27
N ASP A 407 -30.64 -8.62 15.72
CA ASP A 407 -31.84 -8.25 16.45
C ASP A 407 -31.52 -7.54 17.77
N GLU A 408 -30.43 -7.91 18.46
CA GLU A 408 -29.99 -7.24 19.68
C GLU A 408 -29.63 -5.77 19.45
N LEU A 409 -28.87 -5.48 18.38
CA LEU A 409 -28.51 -4.10 18.04
C LEU A 409 -29.74 -3.28 17.60
N LEU A 410 -30.67 -3.90 16.86
CA LEU A 410 -31.93 -3.26 16.48
C LEU A 410 -32.87 -3.06 17.68
N ASP A 411 -32.85 -3.94 18.68
CA ASP A 411 -33.60 -3.78 19.92
C ASP A 411 -33.03 -2.66 20.78
N ALA A 412 -31.69 -2.56 20.88
CA ALA A 412 -31.01 -1.44 21.53
C ALA A 412 -31.36 -0.10 20.85
N ALA A 413 -31.37 -0.07 19.53
CA ALA A 413 -31.78 1.10 18.76
C ALA A 413 -33.25 1.47 18.99
N ALA A 414 -34.15 0.48 19.02
CA ALA A 414 -35.57 0.72 19.31
C ALA A 414 -35.80 1.27 20.72
N ALA A 415 -34.91 0.93 21.66
CA ALA A 415 -34.94 1.40 23.03
C ALA A 415 -34.27 2.78 23.24
N GLY A 416 -33.72 3.40 22.20
CA GLY A 416 -33.05 4.71 22.31
C GLY A 416 -31.69 4.66 23.02
N LYS A 417 -31.07 3.47 23.10
CA LYS A 417 -29.83 3.25 23.85
C LYS A 417 -28.57 3.64 23.08
N LEU A 418 -28.57 3.63 21.76
CA LEU A 418 -27.35 3.84 20.98
C LEU A 418 -26.90 5.30 20.95
N SER A 419 -27.79 6.23 21.27
CA SER A 419 -27.45 7.63 21.53
C SER A 419 -26.60 7.81 22.81
N ASP A 420 -26.79 6.96 23.84
CA ASP A 420 -25.96 6.97 25.04
C ASP A 420 -24.57 6.37 24.75
N SER A 421 -23.51 7.01 25.26
CA SER A 421 -22.14 6.57 24.97
C SER A 421 -21.81 5.21 25.59
N ALA A 422 -22.26 4.95 26.82
CA ALA A 422 -21.90 3.73 27.53
C ALA A 422 -22.65 2.52 26.95
N ASP A 423 -23.94 2.67 26.64
CA ASP A 423 -24.71 1.62 25.96
C ASP A 423 -24.17 1.33 24.55
N ARG A 424 -23.75 2.37 23.81
CA ARG A 424 -23.12 2.21 22.49
C ARG A 424 -21.76 1.51 22.58
N GLU A 425 -20.92 1.89 23.53
CA GLU A 425 -19.62 1.23 23.78
C GLU A 425 -19.81 -0.26 24.09
N ALA A 426 -20.78 -0.61 24.94
CA ALA A 426 -21.10 -2.00 25.25
C ALA A 426 -21.53 -2.80 24.01
N GLN A 427 -22.29 -2.19 23.10
CA GLN A 427 -22.64 -2.82 21.81
C GLN A 427 -21.41 -2.98 20.91
N VAL A 428 -20.52 -1.99 20.84
CA VAL A 428 -19.28 -2.07 20.05
C VAL A 428 -18.40 -3.22 20.56
N GLU A 429 -18.19 -3.34 21.87
CA GLU A 429 -17.39 -4.42 22.47
C GLU A 429 -17.98 -5.80 22.17
N ARG A 430 -19.30 -5.95 22.33
CA ARG A 430 -20.02 -7.17 21.96
C ARG A 430 -19.81 -7.52 20.48
N MET A 431 -19.93 -6.52 19.61
CA MET A 431 -19.81 -6.71 18.16
C MET A 431 -18.39 -7.06 17.75
N LEU A 432 -17.37 -6.49 18.39
CA LEU A 432 -15.97 -6.89 18.18
C LEU A 432 -15.75 -8.35 18.60
N ALA A 433 -16.34 -8.80 19.70
CA ALA A 433 -16.23 -10.20 20.15
C ALA A 433 -16.92 -11.22 19.22
N ASP A 434 -17.82 -10.78 18.34
CA ASP A 434 -18.49 -11.66 17.36
C ASP A 434 -17.57 -12.02 16.19
N PRO A 435 -17.54 -13.28 15.70
CA PRO A 435 -16.72 -13.69 14.56
C PRO A 435 -16.91 -12.87 13.28
N ARG A 436 -18.06 -12.21 13.10
CA ARG A 436 -18.30 -11.31 11.97
C ARG A 436 -17.35 -10.11 11.93
N SER A 437 -16.74 -9.74 13.06
CA SER A 437 -15.75 -8.65 13.13
C SER A 437 -14.47 -8.92 12.35
N LEU A 438 -14.26 -10.17 11.91
CA LEU A 438 -13.19 -10.52 10.96
C LEU A 438 -13.28 -9.71 9.65
N SER A 439 -14.45 -9.14 9.30
CA SER A 439 -14.57 -8.23 8.16
C SER A 439 -13.65 -7.01 8.23
N LEU A 440 -13.26 -6.56 9.43
CA LEU A 440 -12.25 -5.50 9.57
C LEU A 440 -10.88 -5.94 9.00
N GLY A 441 -10.57 -7.22 9.08
CA GLY A 441 -9.39 -7.80 8.43
C GLY A 441 -9.63 -8.08 6.94
N GLU A 442 -10.75 -8.72 6.61
CA GLU A 442 -11.04 -9.21 5.25
C GLU A 442 -11.36 -8.09 4.25
N ILE A 443 -11.86 -6.95 4.73
CA ILE A 443 -12.28 -5.82 3.88
C ILE A 443 -11.43 -4.59 4.20
N PHE A 444 -11.57 -4.05 5.42
CA PHE A 444 -10.90 -2.77 5.75
C PHE A 444 -9.38 -2.87 5.60
N ALA A 445 -8.73 -3.82 6.28
CA ALA A 445 -7.28 -3.97 6.19
C ALA A 445 -6.85 -4.44 4.80
N ALA A 446 -7.68 -5.27 4.15
CA ALA A 446 -7.39 -5.77 2.81
C ALA A 446 -7.32 -4.62 1.79
N GLU A 447 -8.34 -3.75 1.75
CA GLU A 447 -8.40 -2.58 0.86
C GLU A 447 -7.37 -1.51 1.23
N TRP A 448 -7.21 -1.21 2.53
CA TRP A 448 -6.22 -0.22 2.99
C TRP A 448 -4.80 -0.61 2.55
N LEU A 449 -4.43 -1.88 2.73
CA LEU A 449 -3.11 -2.38 2.37
C LEU A 449 -3.03 -2.89 0.93
N SER A 450 -4.14 -2.84 0.17
CA SER A 450 -4.28 -3.36 -1.20
C SER A 450 -3.86 -4.84 -1.33
N THR A 451 -4.18 -5.64 -0.31
CA THR A 451 -3.87 -7.08 -0.28
C THR A 451 -4.98 -7.95 -0.87
N ASP A 452 -6.19 -7.39 -1.04
CA ASP A 452 -7.31 -7.99 -1.76
C ASP A 452 -6.96 -8.30 -3.24
N ASP A 453 -6.03 -7.54 -3.82
CA ASP A 453 -5.54 -7.73 -5.18
C ASP A 453 -4.68 -9.00 -5.36
N VAL A 454 -4.11 -9.56 -4.28
CA VAL A 454 -3.24 -10.74 -4.34
C VAL A 454 -4.05 -11.98 -4.70
N GLY A 455 -3.78 -12.61 -5.84
CA GLY A 455 -4.57 -13.69 -6.44
C GLY A 455 -5.41 -13.20 -7.61
N PRO A 456 -6.47 -12.39 -7.39
CA PRO A 456 -7.33 -11.89 -8.47
C PRO A 456 -6.62 -11.01 -9.50
N ARG A 457 -5.72 -10.11 -9.07
CA ARG A 457 -5.00 -9.18 -9.95
C ARG A 457 -3.48 -9.39 -9.91
N ILE A 458 -2.94 -9.71 -8.74
CA ILE A 458 -1.51 -9.89 -8.49
C ILE A 458 -1.22 -11.38 -8.31
N ARG A 459 -0.70 -12.01 -9.36
CA ARG A 459 -0.26 -13.40 -9.35
C ARG A 459 0.80 -13.62 -10.41
N LYS A 460 1.60 -14.67 -10.26
CA LYS A 460 2.40 -15.22 -11.36
C LYS A 460 1.57 -16.21 -12.17
N ASP A 461 1.97 -16.45 -13.41
CA ASP A 461 1.37 -17.50 -14.24
C ASP A 461 1.52 -18.86 -13.52
N PRO A 462 0.42 -19.54 -13.17
CA PRO A 462 0.47 -20.83 -12.48
C PRO A 462 1.12 -21.96 -13.30
N ILE A 463 1.17 -21.84 -14.64
CA ILE A 463 1.84 -22.81 -15.52
C ILE A 463 3.35 -22.77 -15.27
N ASP A 464 3.93 -21.58 -15.30
CA ASP A 464 5.37 -21.38 -15.06
C ASP A 464 5.72 -21.39 -13.57
N ASN A 465 4.73 -21.14 -12.70
CA ASN A 465 4.91 -21.05 -11.25
C ASN A 465 3.87 -21.93 -10.52
N PRO A 466 4.04 -23.27 -10.51
CA PRO A 466 3.06 -24.19 -9.92
C PRO A 466 2.77 -23.98 -8.42
N TRP A 467 3.65 -23.27 -7.72
CA TRP A 467 3.45 -22.88 -6.32
C TRP A 467 2.43 -21.74 -6.14
N CYS A 468 2.12 -20.99 -7.19
CA CYS A 468 1.20 -19.85 -7.17
C CYS A 468 -0.28 -20.29 -7.28
N THR A 469 -0.71 -21.14 -6.34
CA THR A 469 -2.05 -21.72 -6.26
C THR A 469 -3.08 -20.70 -5.75
N GLU A 470 -4.36 -20.90 -6.09
CA GLU A 470 -5.47 -20.10 -5.52
C GLU A 470 -5.50 -20.20 -3.98
N SER A 471 -5.25 -21.39 -3.44
CA SER A 471 -5.27 -21.64 -2.00
C SER A 471 -4.14 -20.93 -1.27
N LEU A 472 -2.93 -20.85 -1.86
CA LEU A 472 -1.84 -20.08 -1.29
C LEU A 472 -2.13 -18.58 -1.34
N MET A 473 -2.63 -18.06 -2.46
CA MET A 473 -3.00 -16.64 -2.56
C MET A 473 -4.08 -16.28 -1.54
N ALA A 474 -5.10 -17.13 -1.37
CA ALA A 474 -6.12 -16.98 -0.33
C ALA A 474 -5.52 -17.04 1.09
N ALA A 475 -4.55 -17.93 1.33
CA ALA A 475 -3.87 -18.02 2.62
C ALA A 475 -3.03 -16.76 2.93
N MET A 476 -2.39 -16.15 1.93
CA MET A 476 -1.66 -14.88 2.08
C MET A 476 -2.60 -13.72 2.45
N ARG A 477 -3.78 -13.64 1.82
CA ARG A 477 -4.81 -12.65 2.20
C ARG A 477 -5.34 -12.90 3.62
N ALA A 478 -5.61 -14.17 3.94
CA ALA A 478 -6.10 -14.57 5.25
C ALA A 478 -5.09 -14.30 6.38
N GLU A 479 -3.78 -14.45 6.14
CA GLU A 479 -2.73 -14.05 7.09
C GLU A 479 -2.91 -12.59 7.53
N THR A 480 -2.99 -11.68 6.55
CA THR A 480 -3.12 -10.25 6.83
C THR A 480 -4.47 -9.92 7.49
N ALA A 481 -5.56 -10.53 7.02
CA ALA A 481 -6.88 -10.32 7.59
C ALA A 481 -6.95 -10.74 9.06
N HIS A 482 -6.53 -11.97 9.38
CA HIS A 482 -6.53 -12.46 10.76
C HIS A 482 -5.52 -11.72 11.64
N PHE A 483 -4.36 -11.34 11.09
CA PHE A 483 -3.39 -10.53 11.82
C PHE A 483 -4.00 -9.20 12.26
N PHE A 484 -4.57 -8.43 11.31
CA PHE A 484 -5.17 -7.14 11.62
C PHE A 484 -6.35 -7.27 12.58
N HIS A 485 -7.25 -8.23 12.33
CA HIS A 485 -8.35 -8.54 13.24
C HIS A 485 -7.86 -8.77 14.67
N SER A 486 -6.76 -9.51 14.82
CA SER A 486 -6.17 -9.79 16.12
C SER A 486 -5.61 -8.56 16.83
N LEU A 487 -5.15 -7.53 16.10
CA LEU A 487 -4.70 -6.27 16.69
C LEU A 487 -5.88 -5.51 17.33
N VAL A 488 -7.04 -5.53 16.67
CA VAL A 488 -8.29 -4.94 17.19
C VAL A 488 -8.76 -5.71 18.42
N MET A 489 -8.84 -7.05 18.32
CA MET A 489 -9.33 -7.91 19.40
C MET A 489 -8.47 -7.86 20.66
N ASP A 490 -7.14 -7.84 20.51
CA ASP A 490 -6.22 -7.77 21.65
C ASP A 490 -6.02 -6.33 22.17
N ASN A 491 -6.73 -5.35 21.58
CA ASN A 491 -6.52 -3.92 21.81
C ASN A 491 -5.03 -3.54 21.78
N ALA A 492 -4.33 -4.06 20.78
CA ALA A 492 -2.88 -3.95 20.65
C ALA A 492 -2.49 -2.50 20.30
N PRO A 493 -1.35 -1.99 20.79
CA PRO A 493 -0.84 -0.69 20.37
C PRO A 493 -0.45 -0.71 18.89
N VAL A 494 -0.54 0.43 18.19
CA VAL A 494 -0.31 0.52 16.74
C VAL A 494 1.05 -0.01 16.30
N VAL A 495 2.07 0.12 17.17
CA VAL A 495 3.41 -0.42 16.93
C VAL A 495 3.41 -1.92 16.61
N ARG A 496 2.46 -2.68 17.17
CA ARG A 496 2.32 -4.12 16.93
C ARG A 496 2.01 -4.43 15.47
N LEU A 497 1.41 -3.50 14.73
CA LEU A 497 1.19 -3.63 13.28
C LEU A 497 2.48 -3.93 12.52
N ILE A 498 3.62 -3.36 12.95
CA ILE A 498 4.90 -3.49 12.25
C ILE A 498 5.92 -4.37 12.99
N ASN A 499 5.83 -4.51 14.32
CA ASN A 499 6.83 -5.24 15.11
C ASN A 499 6.34 -6.53 15.78
N ALA A 500 5.19 -7.07 15.37
CA ALA A 500 4.70 -8.32 15.94
C ALA A 500 5.70 -9.47 15.82
N ASP A 501 5.74 -10.28 16.86
CA ASP A 501 6.49 -11.53 17.04
C ASP A 501 5.59 -12.76 16.79
N TYR A 502 4.50 -12.57 16.06
CA TYR A 502 3.58 -13.62 15.64
C TYR A 502 2.99 -13.29 14.26
N THR A 503 2.46 -14.32 13.60
CA THR A 503 1.64 -14.18 12.39
C THR A 503 0.55 -15.25 12.36
N PHE A 504 -0.22 -15.33 11.27
CA PHE A 504 -1.30 -16.28 11.06
C PHE A 504 -1.04 -17.20 9.88
N LEU A 505 -0.92 -18.51 10.12
CA LEU A 505 -0.51 -19.48 9.11
C LEU A 505 -1.44 -20.69 9.04
N ASN A 506 -1.59 -21.24 7.85
CA ASN A 506 -1.96 -22.63 7.62
C ASN A 506 -0.72 -23.40 7.12
N ALA A 507 -0.85 -24.70 6.87
CA ALA A 507 0.29 -25.52 6.44
C ALA A 507 0.89 -25.10 5.08
N GLU A 508 0.08 -24.59 4.16
CA GLU A 508 0.55 -24.19 2.83
C GLU A 508 1.41 -22.92 2.91
N LEU A 509 0.92 -21.89 3.60
CA LEU A 509 1.68 -20.65 3.80
C LEU A 509 2.92 -20.88 4.69
N ALA A 510 2.82 -21.76 5.69
CA ALA A 510 3.97 -22.13 6.52
C ALA A 510 5.09 -22.76 5.67
N ARG A 511 4.78 -23.64 4.70
CA ARG A 511 5.77 -24.17 3.75
C ARG A 511 6.38 -23.08 2.88
N HIS A 512 5.57 -22.16 2.38
CA HIS A 512 6.04 -21.00 1.61
C HIS A 512 7.04 -20.16 2.39
N TYR A 513 6.81 -19.98 3.69
CA TYR A 513 7.73 -19.29 4.60
C TYR A 513 8.84 -20.15 5.19
N ARG A 514 8.88 -21.45 4.89
CA ARG A 514 9.82 -22.43 5.48
C ARG A 514 9.70 -22.54 7.01
N ILE A 515 8.51 -22.30 7.55
CA ILE A 515 8.17 -22.49 8.98
C ILE A 515 7.66 -23.92 9.17
N ARG A 516 8.34 -24.69 10.03
CA ARG A 516 8.01 -26.10 10.31
C ARG A 516 6.96 -26.22 11.41
N GLY A 517 6.35 -27.40 11.53
CA GLY A 517 5.46 -27.75 12.65
C GLY A 517 4.00 -27.29 12.52
N ILE A 518 3.60 -26.76 11.36
CA ILE A 518 2.21 -26.34 11.09
C ILE A 518 1.56 -27.29 10.09
N GLU A 519 0.44 -27.90 10.49
CA GLU A 519 -0.31 -28.88 9.70
C GLU A 519 -1.77 -28.47 9.50
N GLY A 520 -2.39 -28.89 8.39
CA GLY A 520 -3.80 -28.62 8.05
C GLY A 520 -4.06 -27.26 7.39
N ASN A 521 -5.30 -27.08 6.94
CA ASN A 521 -5.74 -25.91 6.16
C ASN A 521 -6.21 -24.71 7.00
N LYS A 522 -6.46 -24.91 8.31
CA LYS A 522 -6.92 -23.85 9.22
C LYS A 522 -5.81 -22.85 9.51
N ILE A 523 -6.10 -21.57 9.25
CA ILE A 523 -5.30 -20.43 9.68
C ILE A 523 -5.29 -20.37 11.21
N ARG A 524 -4.12 -20.17 11.81
CA ARG A 524 -3.95 -20.04 13.27
C ARG A 524 -2.81 -19.07 13.60
N ARG A 525 -2.89 -18.44 14.77
CA ARG A 525 -1.80 -17.63 15.31
C ARG A 525 -0.58 -18.51 15.61
N VAL A 526 0.59 -18.09 15.14
CA VAL A 526 1.88 -18.79 15.31
C VAL A 526 2.91 -17.76 15.76
N SER A 527 3.62 -18.04 16.87
CA SER A 527 4.74 -17.22 17.33
C SER A 527 5.95 -17.39 16.39
N LEU A 528 6.67 -16.30 16.17
CA LEU A 528 7.83 -16.24 15.28
C LEU A 528 9.10 -16.15 16.11
N GLU A 529 9.98 -17.14 15.97
CA GLU A 529 11.31 -17.17 16.61
C GLU A 529 12.40 -16.54 15.71
N THR A 530 12.00 -15.72 14.73
CA THR A 530 12.90 -15.10 13.74
C THR A 530 12.82 -13.58 13.79
N LYS A 531 13.94 -12.92 13.52
CA LYS A 531 13.98 -11.45 13.33
C LYS A 531 13.64 -11.03 11.89
N GLN A 532 13.59 -11.98 10.97
CA GLN A 532 13.33 -11.72 9.56
C GLN A 532 11.88 -11.26 9.38
N ARG A 533 10.93 -12.06 9.88
CA ARG A 533 9.49 -11.89 9.69
C ARG A 533 8.81 -11.40 10.97
N GLY A 534 7.75 -10.63 10.82
CA GLY A 534 6.96 -10.11 11.94
C GLY A 534 6.31 -8.78 11.58
N GLY A 535 5.04 -8.60 11.96
CA GLY A 535 4.22 -7.49 11.46
C GLY A 535 4.01 -7.52 9.95
N ILE A 536 3.30 -6.51 9.44
CA ILE A 536 2.85 -6.46 8.04
C ILE A 536 3.98 -6.46 7.00
N PHE A 537 5.17 -5.94 7.35
CA PHE A 537 6.35 -5.98 6.46
C PHE A 537 6.83 -7.40 6.14
N GLY A 538 6.44 -8.37 6.97
CA GLY A 538 6.74 -9.78 6.76
C GLY A 538 5.63 -10.55 6.05
N HIS A 539 4.52 -9.94 5.64
CA HIS A 539 3.43 -10.68 5.00
C HIS A 539 3.63 -10.77 3.49
N ALA A 540 3.46 -11.96 2.92
CA ALA A 540 3.59 -12.20 1.48
C ALA A 540 2.60 -11.35 0.67
N SER A 541 1.39 -11.13 1.18
CA SER A 541 0.41 -10.31 0.47
C SER A 541 0.85 -8.85 0.36
N VAL A 542 1.48 -8.31 1.41
CA VAL A 542 2.04 -6.95 1.44
C VAL A 542 3.26 -6.85 0.52
N LEU A 543 4.13 -7.84 0.54
CA LEU A 543 5.31 -7.86 -0.30
C LEU A 543 4.95 -7.98 -1.80
N ALA A 544 3.86 -8.71 -2.11
CA ALA A 544 3.36 -8.88 -3.47
C ALA A 544 2.74 -7.58 -4.00
N THR A 545 1.91 -6.89 -3.21
CA THR A 545 1.29 -5.60 -3.60
C THR A 545 2.30 -4.45 -3.72
N THR A 546 3.47 -4.59 -3.08
CA THR A 546 4.56 -3.62 -3.16
C THR A 546 5.65 -4.01 -4.15
N SER A 547 5.42 -4.99 -5.02
CA SER A 547 6.36 -5.45 -6.04
C SER A 547 5.69 -5.51 -7.41
N PHE A 548 6.48 -5.62 -8.47
CA PHE A 548 5.95 -6.05 -9.76
C PHE A 548 5.79 -7.58 -9.75
N PRO A 549 4.93 -8.17 -10.61
CA PRO A 549 4.74 -9.62 -10.64
C PRO A 549 6.05 -10.40 -10.88
N ASP A 550 6.99 -9.85 -11.63
CA ASP A 550 8.23 -10.48 -12.08
C ASP A 550 9.48 -10.03 -11.32
N ARG A 551 9.43 -8.91 -10.57
CA ARG A 551 10.59 -8.33 -9.86
C ARG A 551 10.21 -7.47 -8.65
N THR A 552 11.13 -7.34 -7.71
CA THR A 552 11.03 -6.40 -6.58
C THR A 552 11.27 -4.95 -7.01
N SER A 553 10.82 -4.00 -6.20
CA SER A 553 11.07 -2.57 -6.41
C SER A 553 11.21 -1.81 -5.08
N PRO A 554 12.42 -1.38 -4.70
CA PRO A 554 12.65 -0.56 -3.51
C PRO A 554 11.85 0.74 -3.55
N VAL A 555 11.75 1.36 -4.74
CA VAL A 555 10.99 2.60 -4.95
C VAL A 555 9.51 2.40 -4.64
N VAL A 556 8.88 1.35 -5.17
CA VAL A 556 7.46 1.05 -4.91
C VAL A 556 7.23 0.72 -3.43
N ARG A 557 8.11 -0.08 -2.81
CA ARG A 557 8.05 -0.42 -1.38
C ARG A 557 8.17 0.81 -0.49
N GLY A 558 9.17 1.66 -0.75
CA GLY A 558 9.37 2.89 0.00
C GLY A 558 8.20 3.86 -0.16
N LYS A 559 7.69 4.03 -1.39
CA LYS A 559 6.50 4.85 -1.65
C LYS A 559 5.30 4.34 -0.87
N TRP A 560 5.06 3.02 -0.89
CA TRP A 560 3.95 2.41 -0.17
C TRP A 560 4.05 2.64 1.34
N ILE A 561 5.25 2.58 1.94
CA ILE A 561 5.43 2.91 3.36
C ILE A 561 5.03 4.37 3.64
N LEU A 562 5.54 5.32 2.84
CA LEU A 562 5.27 6.74 3.02
C LEU A 562 3.80 7.10 2.81
N ASP A 563 3.19 6.59 1.74
CA ASP A 563 1.81 6.89 1.35
C ASP A 563 0.80 6.10 2.19
N THR A 564 0.86 4.77 2.10
CA THR A 564 -0.15 3.88 2.67
C THR A 564 -0.07 3.82 4.20
N LEU A 565 1.13 3.70 4.78
CA LEU A 565 1.30 3.52 6.23
C LEU A 565 1.49 4.83 7.00
N LEU A 566 2.22 5.81 6.47
CA LEU A 566 2.53 7.04 7.19
C LEU A 566 1.66 8.24 6.79
N GLY A 567 0.93 8.16 5.67
CA GLY A 567 0.09 9.27 5.20
C GLY A 567 0.91 10.51 4.80
N THR A 568 2.16 10.32 4.41
CA THR A 568 3.09 11.34 3.93
C THR A 568 3.54 10.99 2.51
N PRO A 569 2.64 10.95 1.52
CA PRO A 569 2.98 10.52 0.17
C PRO A 569 4.08 11.42 -0.42
N PRO A 570 5.08 10.85 -1.12
CA PRO A 570 6.06 11.65 -1.83
C PRO A 570 5.36 12.49 -2.92
N PRO A 571 5.88 13.67 -3.27
CA PRO A 571 5.33 14.45 -4.38
C PRO A 571 5.44 13.62 -5.68
N PRO A 572 4.58 13.89 -6.69
CA PRO A 572 4.63 13.15 -7.96
C PRO A 572 6.03 13.24 -8.59
N PRO A 573 6.43 12.29 -9.45
CA PRO A 573 7.71 12.44 -10.16
C PRO A 573 7.70 13.71 -11.02
N PRO A 574 8.83 14.41 -11.17
CA PRO A 574 8.92 15.51 -12.11
C PRO A 574 8.66 15.04 -13.57
N PRO A 575 8.18 15.93 -14.46
CA PRO A 575 8.06 15.59 -15.88
C PRO A 575 9.44 15.28 -16.49
N ASP A 576 9.45 14.34 -17.45
CA ASP A 576 10.60 13.89 -18.25
C ASP A 576 11.67 13.07 -17.51
N VAL A 577 11.31 12.33 -16.46
CA VAL A 577 12.24 11.35 -15.83
C VAL A 577 12.20 10.03 -16.63
N PRO A 578 13.32 9.58 -17.22
CA PRO A 578 13.38 8.30 -17.93
C PRO A 578 13.20 7.12 -16.96
N GLU A 579 12.60 6.03 -17.43
CA GLU A 579 12.50 4.79 -16.66
C GLU A 579 13.90 4.19 -16.42
N ILE A 580 14.13 3.69 -15.20
CA ILE A 580 15.36 2.98 -14.86
C ILE A 580 15.17 1.51 -15.25
N ASP A 581 15.84 1.07 -16.30
CA ASP A 581 15.82 -0.34 -16.71
C ASP A 581 16.60 -1.22 -15.71
N VAL A 582 16.11 -2.42 -15.44
CA VAL A 582 16.71 -3.38 -14.51
C VAL A 582 16.93 -4.69 -15.25
N GLU A 583 18.20 -4.99 -15.52
CA GLU A 583 18.59 -6.24 -16.15
C GLU A 583 18.80 -7.34 -15.11
N GLY A 584 18.43 -8.58 -15.47
CA GLY A 584 18.63 -9.77 -14.64
C GLY A 584 17.46 -10.14 -13.72
N ARG A 585 17.68 -11.16 -12.87
CA ARG A 585 16.70 -11.67 -11.88
C ARG A 585 17.39 -11.90 -10.53
N GLY A 586 16.61 -11.83 -9.43
CA GLY A 586 17.11 -12.19 -8.09
C GLY A 586 18.11 -11.18 -7.51
N ARG A 587 19.18 -11.68 -6.83
CA ARG A 587 20.21 -10.87 -6.16
C ARG A 587 20.88 -9.86 -7.11
N ARG A 588 21.29 -10.31 -8.30
CA ARG A 588 21.92 -9.46 -9.34
C ARG A 588 21.06 -8.25 -9.73
N ALA A 589 19.75 -8.45 -9.92
CA ALA A 589 18.83 -7.37 -10.24
C ALA A 589 18.69 -6.36 -9.10
N ALA A 590 18.63 -6.82 -7.84
CA ALA A 590 18.54 -5.94 -6.67
C ALA A 590 19.81 -5.10 -6.48
N THR A 591 20.99 -5.70 -6.62
CA THR A 591 22.29 -4.99 -6.52
C THR A 591 22.43 -3.95 -7.64
N SER A 592 22.14 -4.34 -8.89
CA SER A 592 22.17 -3.44 -10.05
C SER A 592 21.22 -2.25 -9.87
N LEU A 593 19.98 -2.52 -9.42
CA LEU A 593 19.00 -1.47 -9.17
C LEU A 593 19.41 -0.52 -8.04
N ARG A 594 19.97 -1.03 -6.95
CA ARG A 594 20.49 -0.19 -5.85
C ARG A 594 21.55 0.78 -6.35
N ARG A 595 22.56 0.29 -7.07
CA ARG A 595 23.63 1.14 -7.63
C ARG A 595 23.07 2.19 -8.59
N LYS A 596 22.13 1.82 -9.46
CA LYS A 596 21.45 2.76 -10.37
C LYS A 596 20.68 3.85 -9.60
N LEU A 597 19.99 3.49 -8.52
CA LEU A 597 19.26 4.45 -7.67
C LEU A 597 20.21 5.36 -6.89
N GLU A 598 21.35 4.86 -6.42
CA GLU A 598 22.36 5.67 -5.74
C GLU A 598 22.95 6.73 -6.69
N VAL A 599 23.29 6.38 -7.92
CA VAL A 599 23.68 7.34 -8.96
C VAL A 599 22.55 8.33 -9.26
N HIS A 600 21.30 7.84 -9.38
CA HIS A 600 20.13 8.69 -9.62
C HIS A 600 19.93 9.75 -8.52
N ARG A 601 20.29 9.41 -7.27
CA ARG A 601 20.17 10.26 -6.09
C ARG A 601 21.22 11.38 -6.02
N GLU A 602 22.26 11.36 -6.83
CA GLU A 602 23.25 12.45 -6.87
C GLU A 602 22.65 13.75 -7.44
N SER A 603 21.57 13.65 -8.22
CA SER A 603 20.83 14.81 -8.72
C SER A 603 20.07 15.53 -7.59
N ALA A 604 20.33 16.83 -7.40
CA ALA A 604 19.64 17.66 -6.41
C ALA A 604 18.10 17.65 -6.54
N ARG A 605 17.59 17.38 -7.76
CA ARG A 605 16.15 17.27 -8.06
C ARG A 605 15.52 15.98 -7.55
N CYS A 606 16.30 14.90 -7.51
CA CYS A 606 15.80 13.56 -7.19
C CYS A 606 16.15 13.15 -5.75
N ALA A 607 17.28 13.66 -5.23
CA ALA A 607 17.77 13.42 -3.87
C ALA A 607 16.72 13.72 -2.80
N GLY A 608 15.92 14.77 -2.96
CA GLY A 608 14.94 15.22 -1.98
C GLY A 608 13.91 14.14 -1.63
N CYS A 609 13.31 13.49 -2.62
CA CYS A 609 12.31 12.44 -2.41
C CYS A 609 12.96 11.07 -2.16
N HIS A 610 13.96 10.72 -2.96
CA HIS A 610 14.59 9.39 -2.89
C HIS A 610 15.39 9.17 -1.59
N SER A 611 15.89 10.23 -0.95
CA SER A 611 16.52 10.12 0.38
C SER A 611 15.54 9.69 1.48
N GLN A 612 14.23 9.89 1.28
CA GLN A 612 13.20 9.45 2.24
C GLN A 612 12.63 8.09 1.87
N MET A 613 12.51 7.81 0.58
CA MET A 613 11.78 6.66 0.04
C MET A 613 12.66 5.42 -0.11
N ASP A 614 13.78 5.53 -0.81
CA ASP A 614 14.61 4.39 -1.19
C ASP A 614 15.18 3.63 0.01
N PRO A 615 15.69 4.29 1.08
CA PRO A 615 16.18 3.59 2.26
C PRO A 615 15.13 2.67 2.89
N LEU A 616 13.86 3.08 2.89
CA LEU A 616 12.76 2.27 3.44
C LEU A 616 12.52 1.02 2.58
N GLY A 617 12.62 1.18 1.25
CA GLY A 617 12.51 0.09 0.29
C GLY A 617 13.66 -0.90 0.35
N PHE A 618 14.91 -0.41 0.43
CA PHE A 618 16.10 -1.26 0.49
C PHE A 618 16.08 -2.22 1.67
N ALA A 619 15.59 -1.78 2.84
CA ALA A 619 15.44 -2.66 3.99
C ALA A 619 14.48 -3.85 3.77
N LEU A 620 13.61 -3.80 2.76
CA LEU A 620 12.70 -4.89 2.43
C LEU A 620 13.23 -5.77 1.29
N GLU A 621 14.33 -5.42 0.62
CA GLU A 621 14.87 -6.21 -0.50
C GLU A 621 15.41 -7.59 -0.10
N SER A 622 15.59 -7.84 1.19
CA SER A 622 15.79 -9.20 1.72
C SER A 622 14.56 -10.11 1.54
N TYR A 623 13.46 -9.57 1.01
CA TYR A 623 12.30 -10.32 0.54
C TYR A 623 12.13 -10.25 -0.97
N ALA A 624 11.87 -11.42 -1.59
CA ALA A 624 11.35 -11.54 -2.95
C ALA A 624 9.92 -10.99 -3.08
N GLU A 625 9.36 -11.03 -4.29
CA GLU A 625 8.06 -10.41 -4.61
C GLU A 625 6.93 -10.99 -3.77
N PHE A 626 6.91 -12.30 -3.53
CA PHE A 626 5.88 -12.96 -2.73
C PHE A 626 6.38 -13.32 -1.31
N GLY A 627 7.38 -12.59 -0.82
CA GLY A 627 7.83 -12.67 0.57
C GLY A 627 8.70 -13.86 0.96
N GLN A 628 9.25 -14.59 -0.01
CA GLN A 628 10.35 -15.51 0.23
C GLN A 628 11.61 -14.73 0.65
N TRP A 629 12.37 -15.24 1.62
CA TRP A 629 13.59 -14.59 2.08
C TRP A 629 14.76 -14.79 1.09
N ARG A 630 15.58 -13.74 0.90
CA ARG A 630 16.80 -13.70 0.07
C ARG A 630 17.97 -13.20 0.94
N GLY A 631 19.06 -13.97 1.01
CA GLY A 631 20.31 -13.57 1.67
C GLY A 631 21.24 -12.82 0.70
N GLY A 632 22.32 -12.21 1.23
CA GLY A 632 23.34 -11.53 0.43
C GLY A 632 22.90 -10.22 -0.24
N ILE A 633 21.85 -9.57 0.27
CA ILE A 633 21.35 -8.29 -0.26
C ILE A 633 21.78 -7.17 0.68
N ASP A 634 22.34 -6.08 0.14
CA ASP A 634 22.54 -4.86 0.93
C ASP A 634 21.17 -4.25 1.26
N ASP A 635 20.74 -4.46 2.50
CA ASP A 635 19.48 -3.99 3.06
C ASP A 635 19.66 -2.79 4.02
N ARG A 636 20.82 -2.13 3.97
CA ARG A 636 21.13 -0.97 4.80
C ARG A 636 20.40 0.28 4.30
N GLY A 637 19.86 1.05 5.23
CA GLY A 637 19.19 2.33 4.97
C GLY A 637 19.65 3.44 5.91
N THR A 638 19.62 4.69 5.43
CA THR A 638 19.87 5.89 6.24
C THR A 638 18.73 6.88 6.02
N LEU A 639 18.06 7.28 7.11
CA LEU A 639 17.00 8.30 7.08
C LEU A 639 17.60 9.71 6.91
N PRO A 640 16.79 10.69 6.47
CA PRO A 640 17.22 12.09 6.40
C PRO A 640 17.68 12.69 7.75
N SER A 641 17.22 12.12 8.87
CA SER A 641 17.67 12.47 10.22
C SER A 641 19.13 12.09 10.50
N GLY A 642 19.69 11.19 9.68
CA GLY A 642 20.97 10.54 9.90
C GLY A 642 20.87 9.21 10.65
N ALA A 643 19.66 8.79 11.07
CA ALA A 643 19.46 7.48 11.66
C ALA A 643 19.76 6.37 10.64
N LYS A 644 20.46 5.32 11.09
CA LYS A 644 20.88 4.19 10.24
C LYS A 644 20.19 2.91 10.69
N PHE A 645 19.79 2.08 9.75
CA PHE A 645 19.16 0.79 10.04
C PHE A 645 19.58 -0.29 9.05
N ARG A 646 19.40 -1.55 9.44
CA ARG A 646 19.67 -2.72 8.62
C ARG A 646 18.46 -3.64 8.55
N GLY A 647 18.06 -3.96 7.33
CA GLY A 647 16.98 -4.88 7.03
C GLY A 647 15.62 -4.53 7.64
N PRO A 648 14.66 -5.47 7.59
CA PRO A 648 13.32 -5.23 8.08
C PRO A 648 13.28 -4.98 9.59
N ALA A 649 14.19 -5.61 10.35
CA ALA A 649 14.28 -5.45 11.80
C ALA A 649 14.69 -4.02 12.19
N GLY A 650 15.69 -3.45 11.52
CA GLY A 650 16.14 -2.08 11.78
C GLY A 650 15.13 -1.04 11.30
N LEU A 651 14.51 -1.28 10.13
CA LEU A 651 13.45 -0.41 9.60
C LEU A 651 12.29 -0.25 10.60
N LYS A 652 11.84 -1.36 11.21
CA LYS A 652 10.79 -1.33 12.24
C LYS A 652 11.18 -0.41 13.40
N LEU A 653 12.40 -0.55 13.91
CA LEU A 653 12.89 0.29 15.01
C LEU A 653 12.96 1.77 14.61
N ALA A 654 13.45 2.07 13.41
CA ALA A 654 13.53 3.43 12.90
C ALA A 654 12.16 4.11 12.77
N LEU A 655 11.15 3.37 12.27
CA LEU A 655 9.78 3.88 12.18
C LEU A 655 9.13 4.08 13.55
N ILE A 656 9.43 3.21 14.52
CA ILE A 656 8.94 3.34 15.89
C ILE A 656 9.55 4.58 16.56
N ASP A 657 10.84 4.81 16.38
CA ASP A 657 11.55 5.92 17.01
C ASP A 657 11.11 7.28 16.43
N GLU A 658 11.04 7.39 15.10
CA GLU A 658 10.86 8.69 14.44
C GLU A 658 9.45 8.96 13.89
N ARG A 659 8.66 7.91 13.58
CA ARG A 659 7.45 8.02 12.74
C ARG A 659 6.19 7.37 13.36
N LEU A 660 6.20 7.02 14.64
CA LEU A 660 5.08 6.33 15.29
C LEU A 660 3.78 7.15 15.29
N ASP A 661 3.88 8.46 15.48
CA ASP A 661 2.71 9.36 15.48
C ASP A 661 2.09 9.48 14.08
N ASP A 662 2.91 9.46 13.02
CA ASP A 662 2.42 9.45 11.63
C ASP A 662 1.66 8.16 11.33
N LEU A 663 2.19 7.02 11.77
CA LEU A 663 1.52 5.73 11.67
C LEU A 663 0.18 5.74 12.42
N GLY A 664 0.17 6.25 13.66
CA GLY A 664 -1.05 6.38 14.46
C GLY A 664 -2.11 7.27 13.80
N ALA A 665 -1.71 8.44 13.32
CA ALA A 665 -2.60 9.37 12.62
C ALA A 665 -3.15 8.78 11.32
N GLN A 666 -2.34 8.05 10.55
CA GLN A 666 -2.79 7.44 9.31
C GLN A 666 -3.79 6.31 9.54
N VAL A 667 -3.56 5.46 10.55
CA VAL A 667 -4.54 4.43 10.94
C VAL A 667 -5.87 5.06 11.32
N ILE A 668 -5.86 6.16 12.08
CA ILE A 668 -7.06 6.93 12.43
C ILE A 668 -7.78 7.42 11.17
N ARG A 669 -7.06 8.08 10.23
CA ARG A 669 -7.65 8.59 8.98
C ARG A 669 -8.31 7.49 8.17
N LYS A 670 -7.61 6.37 7.98
CA LYS A 670 -8.10 5.26 7.17
C LYS A 670 -9.31 4.59 7.79
N MET A 671 -9.25 4.28 9.09
CA MET A 671 -10.37 3.65 9.79
C MET A 671 -11.59 4.58 9.90
N LEU A 672 -11.38 5.88 10.13
CA LEU A 672 -12.46 6.87 10.15
C LEU A 672 -13.12 6.99 8.76
N ALA A 673 -12.34 7.07 7.68
CA ALA A 673 -12.88 7.11 6.32
C ALA A 673 -13.75 5.89 6.00
N TYR A 674 -13.26 4.70 6.34
CA TYR A 674 -14.00 3.45 6.15
C TYR A 674 -15.28 3.38 6.99
N ALA A 675 -15.22 3.78 8.27
CA ALA A 675 -16.37 3.79 9.17
C ALA A 675 -17.48 4.74 8.68
N LEU A 676 -17.10 5.91 8.15
CA LEU A 676 -18.04 6.88 7.60
C LEU A 676 -18.51 6.51 6.19
N GLY A 677 -17.73 5.71 5.45
CA GLY A 677 -18.00 5.36 4.05
C GLY A 677 -17.92 6.56 3.11
N ARG A 678 -17.00 7.49 3.37
CA ARG A 678 -16.74 8.66 2.53
C ARG A 678 -15.29 9.10 2.64
N GLN A 679 -14.85 9.89 1.68
CA GLN A 679 -13.58 10.59 1.79
C GLN A 679 -13.60 11.55 2.99
N LEU A 680 -12.48 11.62 3.71
CA LEU A 680 -12.27 12.64 4.72
C LEU A 680 -11.98 13.97 4.04
N GLU A 681 -12.65 14.99 4.52
CA GLU A 681 -12.46 16.37 4.11
C GLU A 681 -11.54 17.09 5.09
N PHE A 682 -11.11 18.30 4.73
CA PHE A 682 -10.22 19.09 5.59
C PHE A 682 -10.77 19.29 7.01
N TYR A 683 -12.09 19.30 7.20
CA TYR A 683 -12.71 19.49 8.50
C TYR A 683 -12.69 18.25 9.38
N ASP A 684 -12.53 17.06 8.82
CA ASP A 684 -12.44 15.80 9.58
C ASP A 684 -11.08 15.67 10.29
N GLU A 685 -10.08 16.42 9.84
CA GLU A 685 -8.74 16.45 10.46
C GLU A 685 -8.80 16.94 11.92
N ALA A 686 -9.82 17.73 12.31
CA ALA A 686 -10.08 18.07 13.71
C ALA A 686 -10.36 16.81 14.55
N THR A 687 -11.22 15.93 14.05
CA THR A 687 -11.54 14.65 14.69
C THR A 687 -10.32 13.72 14.72
N VAL A 688 -9.56 13.65 13.63
CA VAL A 688 -8.33 12.84 13.56
C VAL A 688 -7.33 13.27 14.64
N ARG A 689 -7.12 14.58 14.81
CA ARG A 689 -6.22 15.14 15.82
C ARG A 689 -6.72 14.90 17.24
N GLU A 690 -8.02 15.09 17.48
CA GLU A 690 -8.64 14.84 18.77
C GLU A 690 -8.49 13.37 19.21
N ILE A 691 -8.75 12.42 18.30
CA ILE A 691 -8.53 11.00 18.55
C ILE A 691 -7.03 10.71 18.75
N ALA A 692 -6.16 11.30 17.93
CA ALA A 692 -4.72 11.09 18.05
C ALA A 692 -4.17 11.58 19.39
N GLU A 693 -4.59 12.77 19.85
CA GLU A 693 -4.22 13.32 21.17
C GLU A 693 -4.70 12.42 22.31
N LYS A 694 -5.93 11.90 22.22
CA LYS A 694 -6.49 10.98 23.21
C LYS A 694 -5.74 9.65 23.27
N LEU A 695 -5.36 9.08 22.12
CA LEU A 695 -4.81 7.72 22.05
C LEU A 695 -3.29 7.64 22.08
N LYS A 696 -2.58 8.73 21.78
CA LYS A 696 -1.10 8.79 21.82
C LYS A 696 -0.51 8.26 23.13
N PRO A 697 -0.99 8.63 24.34
CA PRO A 697 -0.45 8.12 25.60
C PRO A 697 -0.55 6.60 25.76
N THR A 698 -1.50 5.96 25.07
CA THR A 698 -1.72 4.51 25.10
C THR A 698 -0.99 3.76 23.98
N GLY A 699 -0.34 4.48 23.07
CA GLY A 699 0.29 3.93 21.88
C GLY A 699 -0.69 3.62 20.74
N TYR A 700 -1.77 4.41 20.62
CA TYR A 700 -2.77 4.29 19.54
C TYR A 700 -3.39 2.89 19.46
N ARG A 701 -3.97 2.39 20.56
CA ARG A 701 -4.51 1.03 20.60
C ARG A 701 -5.73 0.87 19.68
N PHE A 702 -5.79 -0.27 18.98
CA PHE A 702 -6.80 -0.47 17.93
C PHE A 702 -8.24 -0.61 18.45
N GLY A 703 -8.47 -1.28 19.58
CA GLY A 703 -9.79 -1.36 20.19
C GLY A 703 -10.26 0.01 20.69
N ASP A 704 -9.38 0.75 21.36
CA ASP A 704 -9.65 2.12 21.82
C ASP A 704 -9.92 3.07 20.63
N LEU A 705 -9.26 2.84 19.48
CA LEU A 705 -9.53 3.57 18.24
C LEU A 705 -10.93 3.32 17.71
N VAL A 706 -11.39 2.07 17.67
CA VAL A 706 -12.76 1.74 17.26
C VAL A 706 -13.76 2.47 18.15
N LEU A 707 -13.57 2.42 19.48
CA LEU A 707 -14.42 3.12 20.44
C LEU A 707 -14.39 4.64 20.20
N ALA A 708 -13.21 5.24 20.04
CA ALA A 708 -13.05 6.67 19.79
C ALA A 708 -13.72 7.13 18.49
N ILE A 709 -13.66 6.33 17.41
CA ILE A 709 -14.35 6.62 16.15
C ILE A 709 -15.87 6.57 16.35
N THR A 710 -16.39 5.53 17.01
CA THR A 710 -17.84 5.39 17.23
C THR A 710 -18.43 6.41 18.20
N ALA A 711 -17.59 7.10 18.96
CA ALA A 711 -17.96 8.21 19.82
C ALA A 711 -17.72 9.59 19.18
N SER A 712 -17.14 9.66 17.99
CA SER A 712 -16.76 10.92 17.36
C SER A 712 -17.94 11.66 16.72
N ASP A 713 -17.86 13.00 16.71
CA ASP A 713 -18.85 13.89 16.06
C ASP A 713 -19.27 13.44 14.66
N PRO A 714 -18.37 13.15 13.69
CA PRO A 714 -18.80 12.72 12.35
C PRO A 714 -19.50 11.36 12.34
N PHE A 715 -19.34 10.52 13.38
CA PHE A 715 -20.00 9.23 13.50
C PHE A 715 -21.38 9.33 14.17
N ILE A 716 -21.57 10.24 15.13
CA ILE A 716 -22.84 10.38 15.86
C ILE A 716 -23.72 11.53 15.35
N MET A 717 -23.16 12.42 14.54
CA MET A 717 -23.86 13.52 13.90
C MET A 717 -23.83 13.40 12.37
N LYS A 718 -24.69 14.16 11.70
CA LYS A 718 -24.71 14.34 10.25
C LYS A 718 -25.08 15.76 9.87
N ARG A 719 -24.59 16.21 8.72
CA ARG A 719 -24.95 17.51 8.13
C ARG A 719 -25.87 17.31 6.92
N LEU A 720 -26.95 18.08 6.84
CA LEU A 720 -27.81 18.09 5.66
C LEU A 720 -27.13 18.83 4.50
N PRO A 721 -27.22 18.31 3.26
CA PRO A 721 -26.71 19.02 2.09
C PRO A 721 -27.37 20.40 1.96
N PRO A 722 -26.62 21.44 1.52
CA PRO A 722 -27.19 22.76 1.31
C PRO A 722 -28.30 22.70 0.24
N ALA A 723 -29.36 23.49 0.44
CA ALA A 723 -30.60 23.46 -0.37
C ALA A 723 -30.41 23.64 -1.89
N SER A 724 -29.25 24.11 -2.36
CA SER A 724 -28.92 24.22 -3.78
C SER A 724 -28.61 22.89 -4.46
N VAL A 725 -28.16 21.86 -3.71
CA VAL A 725 -27.88 20.51 -4.25
C VAL A 725 -29.17 19.69 -4.40
N ALA A 726 -30.21 20.03 -3.65
CA ALA A 726 -31.52 19.39 -3.77
C ALA A 726 -32.17 19.62 -5.15
N LYS A 727 -31.83 20.72 -5.85
CA LYS A 727 -32.37 21.04 -7.17
C LYS A 727 -31.67 20.34 -8.34
N SER A 728 -30.43 19.86 -8.16
CA SER A 728 -29.68 19.19 -9.24
C SER A 728 -29.87 17.68 -9.28
N ASN A 729 -30.55 17.10 -8.30
CA ASN A 729 -30.94 15.68 -8.30
C ASN A 729 -32.41 15.47 -8.69
N GLU A 730 -33.12 16.55 -9.04
CA GLU A 730 -34.47 16.53 -9.65
C GLU A 730 -34.44 16.71 -11.19
N GLU A 731 -33.27 16.99 -11.76
CA GLU A 731 -32.97 16.92 -13.21
C GLU A 731 -32.12 15.68 -13.50
#